data_AF-A0A2A9ELH0-F1
#
_entry.id   AF-A0A2A9ELH0-F1
#
_cell.length_a   1.000
_cell.length_b   1.000
_cell.length_c   1.000
_cell.angle_alpha   90.00
_cell.angle_beta   90.00
_cell.angle_gamma   90.00
#
_symmetry.space_group_name_H-M   'P 1'
#
loop_
_entity.id
_entity.type
_entity.pdbx_description
1 polymer ?
#
loop_
_entity_poly.entity_id
_entity_poly.type
_entity_poly.pdbx_seq_one_letter_code
_entity_poly.pdbx_strand_id
1 'polypeptide(L)'
;MTQIPPMLRQQEAASAVGRWATSQVAPGWDALEVHLTARGQRWDVGVVDRRGGAEHGRWVIPVEPGTPLHADATVLRESAYRHPAGTWFSAVVTLTATGWPDARVSLATTLNDDDEPVYLLPDQPRVTAEDLLEDWVRFPRTREATPGWVIDRVDAAGLRLPFVPSESSGVTAPGLVPASAADVPTARTVTGSVPTHGSTSAPAATLTGPPDHASSPGPTLVPPAPHSGGVATPLSPDVATPLSPDVATPLSPDVATPLSPDVATPHSPDEASPGKAPAVPGLRKRPAELRLLIDRDGIPLSGGRRPQQRRGTVDGRATWRDILTSAGAPLTFVDGTGTWVALSRAATGEDVVVGVVTQTALRPDGSAETEVHVVTDALPWQLADADAALTVHFVSAPGPVEEVLAAAREGQVFAPAARRGSSPDNLPLRAALVEHALRGDSRSLRGVLAQALGGSLVLDASGSRLDASPPQVVVSHVTSPDGATGLAVFTRNAEVQQFRGDQPEGIFTLVQSAAATLEGAVGDPAVSFVVVDPAGASAVLPADLVRAVLAEGHNQAVKDLLAAGVRERAADSPEGAGTTAAPGWDQEPPSMQALLDALRTDEGFLFIAEREVDGRLEPVWLEGPDGRTLLAFTSAVEAALHGDEPVATPGFRRLPVGWILEFLLQSRGDALRINAAGPSVDLGVAQVRHLLANPVTD
;
A
#
# COMPACT_ATOMS: atom_id res chain seq x y z
N MET A 1 -0.72 22.24 33.56
CA MET A 1 -0.29 23.10 32.42
C MET A 1 0.34 22.15 31.42
N THR A 2 -0.26 22.02 30.24
CA THR A 2 0.13 21.00 29.25
C THR A 2 1.41 21.44 28.54
N GLN A 3 2.41 20.55 28.43
CA GLN A 3 3.60 20.84 27.62
C GLN A 3 3.27 20.65 26.14
N ILE A 4 3.72 21.59 25.32
CA ILE A 4 3.61 21.52 23.86
C ILE A 4 4.55 20.40 23.36
N PRO A 5 4.12 19.50 22.46
CA PRO A 5 4.96 18.42 21.92
C PRO A 5 6.25 18.96 21.29
N PRO A 6 7.38 18.23 21.32
CA PRO A 6 8.65 18.71 20.77
C PRO A 6 8.55 19.13 19.30
N MET A 7 8.01 18.27 18.43
CA MET A 7 7.85 18.55 17.00
C MET A 7 6.96 19.77 16.72
N LEU A 8 5.95 20.04 17.56
CA LEU A 8 5.13 21.25 17.45
C LEU A 8 5.94 22.50 17.85
N ARG A 9 6.67 22.47 18.97
CA ARG A 9 7.61 23.55 19.33
C ARG A 9 8.64 23.81 18.23
N GLN A 10 9.11 22.75 17.56
CA GLN A 10 10.03 22.84 16.43
C GLN A 10 9.38 23.56 15.24
N GLN A 11 8.14 23.20 14.87
CA GLN A 11 7.41 23.85 13.78
C GLN A 11 7.01 25.30 14.11
N GLU A 12 6.59 25.58 15.34
CA GLU A 12 6.30 26.94 15.83
C GLU A 12 7.53 27.83 15.77
N ALA A 13 8.67 27.33 16.25
CA ALA A 13 9.96 28.01 16.24
C ALA A 13 10.49 28.24 14.81
N ALA A 14 10.47 27.23 13.95
CA ALA A 14 10.85 27.37 12.54
C ALA A 14 9.98 28.40 11.83
N SER A 15 8.66 28.40 12.12
CA SER A 15 7.72 29.41 11.61
C SER A 15 7.98 30.81 12.19
N ALA A 16 8.47 30.92 13.42
CA ALA A 16 8.84 32.20 14.03
C ALA A 16 10.13 32.77 13.43
N VAL A 17 11.16 31.94 13.28
CA VAL A 17 12.40 32.25 12.53
C VAL A 17 12.07 32.67 11.08
N GLY A 18 11.18 31.95 10.40
CA GLY A 18 10.71 32.28 9.06
C GLY A 18 10.00 33.63 8.98
N ARG A 19 9.02 33.88 9.88
CA ARG A 19 8.34 35.19 9.99
C ARG A 19 9.32 36.33 10.29
N TRP A 20 10.30 36.09 11.15
CA TRP A 20 11.37 37.05 11.42
C TRP A 20 12.14 37.35 10.13
N ALA A 21 12.58 36.34 9.37
CA ALA A 21 13.30 36.56 8.12
C ALA A 21 12.46 37.32 7.08
N THR A 22 11.16 37.03 6.95
CA THR A 22 10.28 37.82 6.06
C THR A 22 10.13 39.29 6.49
N SER A 23 10.38 39.62 7.76
CA SER A 23 10.44 41.03 8.21
C SER A 23 11.75 41.74 7.86
N GLN A 24 12.81 40.99 7.50
CA GLN A 24 14.12 41.54 7.14
C GLN A 24 14.25 41.84 5.64
N VAL A 25 13.30 41.40 4.81
CA VAL A 25 13.40 41.34 3.34
C VAL A 25 12.09 41.80 2.70
N ALA A 26 12.17 42.72 1.73
CA ALA A 26 10.98 43.27 1.06
C ALA A 26 10.23 42.20 0.22
N PRO A 27 8.90 42.30 0.03
CA PRO A 27 8.11 41.43 -0.85
C PRO A 27 8.69 41.24 -2.26
N GLY A 28 8.30 40.14 -2.92
CA GLY A 28 8.76 39.83 -4.30
C GLY A 28 10.07 39.05 -4.36
N TRP A 29 10.21 38.02 -3.52
CA TRP A 29 11.27 37.00 -3.59
C TRP A 29 10.68 35.64 -3.99
N ASP A 30 11.49 34.80 -4.63
CA ASP A 30 11.10 33.47 -5.09
C ASP A 30 11.37 32.43 -3.98
N ALA A 31 12.55 32.55 -3.35
CA ALA A 31 12.97 31.78 -2.18
C ALA A 31 13.70 32.66 -1.16
N LEU A 32 13.63 32.28 0.11
CA LEU A 32 14.26 32.93 1.25
C LEU A 32 14.80 31.86 2.19
N GLU A 33 16.13 31.80 2.37
CA GLU A 33 16.80 30.79 3.20
C GLU A 33 17.36 31.42 4.47
N VAL A 34 17.05 30.83 5.63
CA VAL A 34 17.54 31.27 6.94
C VAL A 34 18.54 30.25 7.48
N HIS A 35 19.81 30.60 7.41
CA HIS A 35 20.93 29.75 7.81
C HIS A 35 21.24 29.99 9.29
N LEU A 36 21.09 28.97 10.13
CA LEU A 36 21.32 29.01 11.58
C LEU A 36 22.56 28.19 11.94
N THR A 37 23.52 28.78 12.64
CA THR A 37 24.66 28.06 13.24
C THR A 37 24.72 28.32 14.74
N ALA A 38 24.80 27.27 15.55
CA ALA A 38 24.92 27.37 17.00
C ALA A 38 26.40 27.36 17.44
N ARG A 39 26.71 28.12 18.50
CA ARG A 39 28.02 28.15 19.17
C ARG A 39 27.79 28.26 20.69
N GLY A 40 27.59 27.12 21.34
CA GLY A 40 27.08 27.04 22.70
C GLY A 40 25.71 27.72 22.81
N GLN A 41 25.54 28.65 23.75
CA GLN A 41 24.32 29.49 23.83
C GLN A 41 24.17 30.55 22.72
N ARG A 42 25.13 30.73 21.81
CA ARG A 42 25.11 31.80 20.81
C ARG A 42 24.60 31.30 19.46
N TRP A 43 23.97 32.21 18.72
CA TRP A 43 23.46 31.98 17.38
C TRP A 43 24.14 32.92 16.39
N ASP A 44 24.64 32.38 15.29
CA ASP A 44 25.00 33.13 14.09
C ASP A 44 23.92 32.87 13.04
N VAL A 45 23.31 33.93 12.48
CA VAL A 45 22.15 33.80 11.59
C VAL A 45 22.36 34.54 10.28
N GLY A 46 22.25 33.83 9.17
CA GLY A 46 22.20 34.35 7.81
C GLY A 46 20.78 34.33 7.25
N VAL A 47 20.46 35.31 6.41
CA VAL A 47 19.25 35.36 5.60
C VAL A 47 19.68 35.62 4.15
N VAL A 48 19.31 34.72 3.23
CA VAL A 48 19.61 34.84 1.81
C VAL A 48 18.31 34.88 1.02
N ASP A 49 18.07 35.95 0.25
CA ASP A 49 16.88 36.08 -0.60
C ASP A 49 17.22 35.99 -2.09
N ARG A 50 16.45 35.17 -2.81
CA ARG A 50 16.63 34.83 -4.23
C ARG A 50 15.51 35.47 -5.04
N ARG A 51 15.88 36.27 -6.06
CA ARG A 51 14.97 37.03 -6.94
C ARG A 51 15.41 36.95 -8.39
N GLY A 52 14.65 36.28 -9.25
CA GLY A 52 14.90 36.26 -10.70
C GLY A 52 16.31 35.81 -11.10
N GLY A 53 16.94 34.94 -10.30
CA GLY A 53 18.32 34.47 -10.49
C GLY A 53 19.41 35.29 -9.80
N ALA A 54 19.09 36.40 -9.13
CA ALA A 54 20.01 37.12 -8.24
C ALA A 54 19.83 36.69 -6.77
N GLU A 55 20.92 36.61 -6.02
CA GLU A 55 20.93 36.28 -4.59
C GLU A 55 21.54 37.42 -3.78
N HIS A 56 20.93 37.75 -2.64
CA HIS A 56 21.47 38.74 -1.70
C HIS A 56 21.49 38.15 -0.29
N GLY A 57 22.65 38.18 0.36
CA GLY A 57 22.84 37.66 1.72
C GLY A 57 22.98 38.77 2.76
N ARG A 58 22.33 38.62 3.91
CA ARG A 58 22.47 39.48 5.09
C ARG A 58 22.70 38.62 6.34
N TRP A 59 23.58 39.09 7.23
CA TRP A 59 24.03 38.33 8.39
C TRP A 59 23.83 39.08 9.71
N VAL A 60 23.59 38.32 10.78
CA VAL A 60 23.43 38.78 12.16
C VAL A 60 24.28 37.88 13.06
N ILE A 61 25.42 38.41 13.51
CA ILE A 61 26.49 37.66 14.18
C ILE A 61 27.06 38.51 15.33
N PRO A 62 27.02 38.03 16.59
CA PRO A 62 26.09 37.03 17.11
C PRO A 62 24.67 37.62 17.24
N VAL A 63 23.65 36.77 17.33
CA VAL A 63 22.32 37.15 17.82
C VAL A 63 22.35 37.20 19.34
N GLU A 64 22.05 38.37 19.91
CA GLU A 64 22.11 38.61 21.36
C GLU A 64 21.09 37.77 22.14
N PRO A 65 21.47 37.17 23.28
CA PRO A 65 20.57 36.43 24.16
C PRO A 65 19.35 37.23 24.62
N GLY A 66 18.18 36.60 24.62
CA GLY A 66 16.92 37.23 25.03
C GLY A 66 16.24 38.07 23.96
N THR A 67 16.78 38.14 22.74
CA THR A 67 16.01 38.56 21.56
C THR A 67 15.01 37.45 21.15
N PRO A 68 13.89 37.78 20.48
CA PRO A 68 12.93 36.76 20.02
C PRO A 68 13.59 35.70 19.12
N LEU A 69 14.41 36.12 18.15
CA LEU A 69 15.15 35.21 17.28
C LEU A 69 16.07 34.25 18.05
N HIS A 70 16.74 34.74 19.10
CA HIS A 70 17.57 33.89 19.97
C HIS A 70 16.73 32.85 20.71
N ALA A 71 15.57 33.25 21.23
CA ALA A 71 14.64 32.33 21.89
C ALA A 71 14.07 31.31 20.91
N ASP A 72 13.58 31.74 19.74
CA ASP A 72 13.01 30.88 18.70
C ASP A 72 14.04 29.84 18.20
N ALA A 73 15.25 30.29 17.84
CA ALA A 73 16.32 29.37 17.42
C ALA A 73 16.75 28.41 18.54
N THR A 74 16.77 28.86 19.80
CA THR A 74 17.06 27.99 20.96
C THR A 74 15.96 26.95 21.16
N VAL A 75 14.68 27.31 21.02
CA VAL A 75 13.55 26.36 21.06
C VAL A 75 13.65 25.37 19.89
N LEU A 76 14.07 25.79 18.70
CA LEU A 76 14.31 24.90 17.55
C LEU A 76 15.45 23.89 17.80
N ARG A 77 16.49 24.29 18.54
CA ARG A 77 17.61 23.41 18.95
C ARG A 77 17.21 22.41 20.04
N GLU A 78 16.47 22.87 21.05
CA GLU A 78 16.03 22.04 22.18
C GLU A 78 14.88 21.09 21.81
N SER A 79 14.02 21.46 20.87
CA SER A 79 12.91 20.59 20.41
C SER A 79 13.36 19.43 19.53
N ALA A 80 14.44 19.61 18.76
CA ALA A 80 15.05 18.57 17.93
C ALA A 80 16.00 17.62 18.69
N TYR A 81 16.21 17.83 19.99
CA TYR A 81 17.13 17.02 20.79
C TYR A 81 16.64 15.58 20.99
N ARG A 82 17.52 14.62 20.70
CA ARG A 82 17.29 13.18 20.87
C ARG A 82 18.35 12.62 21.84
N HIS A 83 17.98 12.19 23.04
CA HIS A 83 18.93 11.48 23.93
C HIS A 83 19.04 10.00 23.50
N PRO A 84 20.24 9.38 23.38
CA PRO A 84 21.60 9.92 23.55
C PRO A 84 22.31 10.18 22.21
N ALA A 85 21.61 10.77 21.23
CA ALA A 85 22.12 11.10 19.89
C ALA A 85 22.45 12.60 19.70
N GLY A 86 22.04 13.47 20.61
CA GLY A 86 22.31 14.91 20.57
C GLY A 86 21.28 15.72 19.78
N THR A 87 21.73 16.87 19.27
CA THR A 87 20.96 17.79 18.41
C THR A 87 21.91 18.38 17.35
N TRP A 88 21.32 19.07 16.37
CA TRP A 88 21.97 19.57 15.16
C TRP A 88 23.05 20.63 15.42
N PHE A 89 24.02 20.79 14.52
CA PHE A 89 25.04 21.86 14.59
C PHE A 89 24.62 23.12 13.82
N SER A 90 23.96 22.91 12.67
CA SER A 90 23.42 23.97 11.82
C SER A 90 22.08 23.55 11.22
N ALA A 91 21.28 24.53 10.80
CA ALA A 91 19.98 24.31 10.18
C ALA A 91 19.70 25.36 9.11
N VAL A 92 18.87 25.02 8.12
CA VAL A 92 18.39 25.95 7.10
C VAL A 92 16.86 25.92 7.08
N VAL A 93 16.23 27.03 7.43
CA VAL A 93 14.77 27.23 7.29
C VAL A 93 14.52 27.88 5.94
N THR A 94 13.94 27.15 4.99
CA THR A 94 13.70 27.63 3.63
C THR A 94 12.23 27.99 3.46
N LEU A 95 11.95 29.20 2.96
CA LEU A 95 10.64 29.66 2.57
C LEU A 95 10.60 29.85 1.05
N THR A 96 9.51 29.45 0.41
CA THR A 96 9.28 29.67 -1.03
C THR A 96 7.93 30.33 -1.25
N ALA A 97 7.87 31.33 -2.15
CA ALA A 97 6.69 32.17 -2.33
C ALA A 97 6.19 32.14 -3.78
N THR A 98 4.87 32.02 -3.96
CA THR A 98 4.23 32.02 -5.28
C THR A 98 2.99 32.91 -5.32
N GLY A 99 2.81 33.69 -6.40
CA GLY A 99 1.60 34.51 -6.60
C GLY A 99 1.59 35.88 -5.92
N TRP A 100 2.73 36.59 -5.86
CA TRP A 100 2.79 37.98 -5.39
C TRP A 100 1.77 38.88 -6.13
N PRO A 101 1.12 39.85 -5.44
CA PRO A 101 1.39 40.32 -4.07
C PRO A 101 0.86 39.40 -2.97
N ASP A 102 -0.25 38.69 -3.19
CA ASP A 102 -0.92 37.84 -2.20
C ASP A 102 -0.30 36.43 -2.15
N ALA A 103 1.01 36.39 -1.93
CA ALA A 103 1.81 35.19 -2.16
C ALA A 103 1.49 34.06 -1.16
N ARG A 104 1.30 32.84 -1.69
CA ARG A 104 1.32 31.61 -0.91
C ARG A 104 2.76 31.27 -0.55
N VAL A 105 3.04 31.16 0.75
CA VAL A 105 4.37 30.83 1.28
C VAL A 105 4.34 29.44 1.89
N SER A 106 5.21 28.55 1.40
CA SER A 106 5.53 27.27 2.05
C SER A 106 6.84 27.38 2.82
N LEU A 107 7.00 26.57 3.87
CA LEU A 107 8.19 26.50 4.72
C LEU A 107 8.69 25.06 4.82
N ALA A 108 10.00 24.88 4.70
CA ALA A 108 10.73 23.64 4.96
C ALA A 108 11.85 23.92 5.96
N THR A 109 12.39 22.88 6.60
CA THR A 109 13.55 23.00 7.51
C THR A 109 14.46 21.81 7.35
N THR A 110 15.72 22.08 7.00
CA THR A 110 16.79 21.08 6.93
C THR A 110 17.65 21.21 8.17
N LEU A 111 18.00 20.08 8.80
CA LEU A 111 18.88 20.03 9.96
C LEU A 111 20.18 19.30 9.57
N ASN A 112 21.31 19.73 10.11
CA ASN A 112 22.60 19.06 9.99
C ASN A 112 23.01 18.52 11.38
N ASP A 113 22.84 17.22 11.59
CA ASP A 113 23.13 16.51 12.85
C ASP A 113 24.59 16.00 12.98
N ASP A 114 25.35 15.99 11.87
CA ASP A 114 26.59 15.22 11.72
C ASP A 114 27.80 15.99 11.15
N ASP A 115 27.63 16.81 10.11
CA ASP A 115 28.72 17.51 9.42
C ASP A 115 29.14 18.83 10.12
N GLU A 116 30.37 19.31 9.88
CA GLU A 116 30.76 20.64 10.33
C GLU A 116 29.89 21.71 9.64
N PRO A 117 29.35 22.71 10.38
CA PRO A 117 28.58 23.80 9.79
C PRO A 117 29.27 24.48 8.60
N VAL A 118 28.47 24.80 7.58
CA VAL A 118 28.93 25.55 6.40
C VAL A 118 28.98 27.03 6.75
N TYR A 119 30.19 27.55 6.95
CA TYR A 119 30.43 28.99 7.19
C TYR A 119 30.41 29.75 5.87
N LEU A 120 29.40 30.60 5.67
CA LEU A 120 29.17 31.31 4.41
C LEU A 120 29.83 32.70 4.35
N LEU A 121 30.30 33.25 5.48
CA LEU A 121 31.18 34.42 5.49
C LEU A 121 32.65 34.02 5.77
N PRO A 122 33.65 34.60 5.06
CA PRO A 122 35.07 34.29 5.29
C PRO A 122 35.58 34.60 6.70
N ASP A 123 34.93 35.53 7.40
CA ASP A 123 35.23 36.00 8.75
C ASP A 123 34.25 35.48 9.83
N GLN A 124 33.36 34.55 9.47
CA GLN A 124 32.43 33.93 10.43
C GLN A 124 33.19 33.18 11.53
N PRO A 125 32.90 33.44 12.83
CA PRO A 125 33.49 32.67 13.92
C PRO A 125 33.10 31.20 13.83
N ARG A 126 34.08 30.29 13.92
CA ARG A 126 33.84 28.85 13.90
C ARG A 126 33.44 28.32 15.26
N VAL A 127 32.67 27.22 15.27
CA VAL A 127 32.39 26.41 16.46
C VAL A 127 33.71 25.93 17.06
N THR A 128 33.98 26.32 18.32
CA THR A 128 35.21 25.96 19.04
C THR A 128 35.06 24.63 19.81
N ALA A 129 36.17 24.15 20.39
CA ALA A 129 36.14 22.96 21.24
C ALA A 129 35.39 23.21 22.57
N GLU A 130 35.39 24.45 23.06
CA GLU A 130 34.63 24.89 24.23
C GLU A 130 33.13 24.99 23.93
N ASP A 131 32.74 25.51 22.76
CA ASP A 131 31.34 25.51 22.29
C ASP A 131 30.79 24.07 22.25
N LEU A 132 31.57 23.12 21.71
CA LEU A 132 31.22 21.69 21.63
C LEU A 132 31.17 21.02 23.00
N LEU A 133 32.08 21.37 23.92
CA LEU A 133 32.05 20.86 25.28
C LEU A 133 30.80 21.35 26.05
N GLU A 134 30.35 22.58 25.81
CA GLU A 134 29.10 23.10 26.36
C GLU A 134 27.88 22.36 25.78
N ASP A 135 27.84 22.18 24.44
CA ASP A 135 26.77 21.43 23.78
C ASP A 135 26.68 19.98 24.26
N TRP A 136 27.79 19.27 24.50
CA TRP A 136 27.75 17.88 25.03
C TRP A 136 27.28 17.79 26.48
N VAL A 137 27.45 18.84 27.29
CA VAL A 137 26.89 18.90 28.65
C VAL A 137 25.37 19.13 28.61
N ARG A 138 24.86 19.86 27.61
CA ARG A 138 23.43 20.16 27.44
C ARG A 138 22.67 19.09 26.67
N PHE A 139 23.30 18.50 25.66
CA PHE A 139 22.74 17.51 24.73
C PHE A 139 23.62 16.25 24.67
N PRO A 140 23.73 15.47 25.76
CA PRO A 140 24.58 14.27 25.82
C PRO A 140 24.46 13.33 24.62
N ARG A 141 25.62 12.95 24.06
CA ARG A 141 25.76 11.90 23.04
C ARG A 141 26.53 10.69 23.60
N THR A 142 26.29 9.49 23.06
CA THR A 142 27.27 8.39 23.21
C THR A 142 28.54 8.69 22.38
N ARG A 143 29.59 7.86 22.53
CA ARG A 143 30.79 7.99 21.69
C ARG A 143 30.49 7.63 20.22
N GLU A 144 29.56 6.70 19.99
CA GLU A 144 29.18 6.22 18.66
C GLU A 144 28.35 7.27 17.90
N ALA A 145 27.50 8.03 18.62
CA ALA A 145 26.70 9.12 18.05
C ALA A 145 27.45 10.47 17.94
N THR A 146 28.78 10.48 18.12
CA THR A 146 29.62 11.68 18.06
C THR A 146 30.43 11.71 16.75
N PRO A 147 30.21 12.71 15.86
CA PRO A 147 30.93 12.80 14.59
C PRO A 147 32.44 12.99 14.75
N GLY A 148 33.22 12.42 13.81
CA GLY A 148 34.69 12.41 13.89
C GLY A 148 35.32 13.80 14.02
N TRP A 149 34.82 14.79 13.26
CA TRP A 149 35.36 16.16 13.30
C TRP A 149 35.20 16.84 14.67
N VAL A 150 34.19 16.44 15.46
CA VAL A 150 33.98 16.91 16.84
C VAL A 150 35.04 16.32 17.75
N ILE A 151 35.32 15.02 17.63
CA ILE A 151 36.38 14.34 18.40
C ILE A 151 37.74 14.98 18.08
N ASP A 152 38.08 15.10 16.79
CA ASP A 152 39.34 15.68 16.33
C ASP A 152 39.53 17.12 16.85
N ARG A 153 38.46 17.94 16.85
CA ARG A 153 38.49 19.33 17.34
C ARG A 153 38.71 19.43 18.85
N VAL A 154 38.07 18.55 19.62
CA VAL A 154 38.13 18.57 21.09
C VAL A 154 39.44 17.97 21.60
N ASP A 155 39.90 16.86 21.00
CA ASP A 155 41.21 16.27 21.31
C ASP A 155 42.36 17.20 20.89
N ALA A 156 42.25 17.92 19.77
CA ALA A 156 43.25 18.94 19.36
C ALA A 156 43.33 20.14 20.32
N ALA A 157 42.25 20.46 21.04
CA ALA A 157 42.25 21.45 22.12
C ALA A 157 42.73 20.89 23.48
N GLY A 158 42.98 19.58 23.58
CA GLY A 158 43.34 18.90 24.83
C GLY A 158 42.17 18.76 25.83
N LEU A 159 40.94 18.96 25.35
CA LEU A 159 39.70 18.80 26.12
C LEU A 159 39.17 17.36 26.00
N ARG A 160 38.05 17.04 26.67
CA ARG A 160 37.39 15.73 26.59
C ARG A 160 35.88 15.86 26.71
N LEU A 161 35.14 15.15 25.86
CA LEU A 161 33.68 15.12 25.89
C LEU A 161 33.13 14.17 26.98
N PRO A 162 32.07 14.57 27.70
CA PRO A 162 31.33 13.68 28.58
C PRO A 162 30.38 12.78 27.77
N PHE A 163 30.86 11.60 27.35
CA PHE A 163 29.99 10.60 26.71
C PHE A 163 29.08 9.91 27.73
N VAL A 164 27.81 9.70 27.38
CA VAL A 164 26.91 8.79 28.11
C VAL A 164 27.09 7.34 27.64
N PRO A 165 26.87 6.33 28.52
CA PRO A 165 26.98 4.93 28.13
C PRO A 165 25.89 4.52 27.13
N SER A 166 26.25 3.61 26.24
CA SER A 166 25.38 3.09 25.18
C SER A 166 24.42 2.03 25.76
N GLU A 167 23.27 2.46 26.29
CA GLU A 167 22.29 1.58 26.94
C GLU A 167 21.48 0.74 25.93
N SER A 168 21.26 -0.53 26.27
CA SER A 168 20.49 -1.47 25.45
C SER A 168 18.98 -1.32 25.68
N SER A 169 18.28 -0.76 24.69
CA SER A 169 16.82 -0.81 24.49
C SER A 169 15.92 -0.37 25.66
N GLY A 170 15.58 0.94 25.69
CA GLY A 170 14.27 1.38 26.22
C GLY A 170 14.24 2.73 26.94
N VAL A 171 13.88 3.82 26.23
CA VAL A 171 13.40 5.09 26.83
C VAL A 171 12.26 5.66 25.97
N THR A 172 11.21 6.15 26.63
CA THR A 172 9.94 6.63 26.05
C THR A 172 10.03 8.05 25.45
N ALA A 173 9.31 8.31 24.35
CA ALA A 173 9.14 9.65 23.77
C ALA A 173 7.78 10.29 24.18
N PRO A 174 7.71 11.61 24.46
CA PRO A 174 6.50 12.22 25.03
C PRO A 174 5.55 12.89 24.02
N GLY A 175 4.26 12.54 24.10
CA GLY A 175 3.21 13.57 24.08
C GLY A 175 2.37 13.75 22.81
N LEU A 176 1.89 12.67 22.18
CA LEU A 176 0.60 12.73 21.48
C LEU A 176 -0.52 12.45 22.49
N VAL A 177 -1.55 13.29 22.51
CA VAL A 177 -2.70 13.12 23.41
C VAL A 177 -3.89 12.62 22.58
N PRO A 178 -4.48 11.44 22.87
CA PRO A 178 -5.69 11.01 22.18
C PRO A 178 -6.84 11.96 22.52
N ALA A 179 -7.70 12.26 21.54
CA ALA A 179 -8.86 13.11 21.76
C ALA A 179 -9.76 12.54 22.88
N SER A 180 -9.97 13.33 23.93
CA SER A 180 -10.84 12.94 25.04
C SER A 180 -12.29 12.89 24.55
N ALA A 181 -13.03 11.84 24.91
CA ALA A 181 -14.42 11.60 24.48
C ALA A 181 -15.45 12.60 25.07
N ALA A 182 -15.01 13.74 25.59
CA ALA A 182 -15.82 14.83 26.14
C ALA A 182 -15.91 16.06 25.22
N ASP A 183 -14.92 16.32 24.37
CA ASP A 183 -14.87 17.49 23.48
C ASP A 183 -15.03 17.07 22.02
N VAL A 184 -16.27 16.83 21.60
CA VAL A 184 -16.62 16.50 20.21
C VAL A 184 -17.79 17.36 19.71
N PRO A 185 -17.60 18.19 18.67
CA PRO A 185 -18.72 18.83 17.96
C PRO A 185 -19.43 17.79 17.06
N THR A 186 -20.29 16.97 17.68
CA THR A 186 -21.21 16.01 17.04
C THR A 186 -20.54 14.95 16.17
N ALA A 187 -20.11 13.84 16.80
CA ALA A 187 -19.67 12.63 16.09
C ALA A 187 -20.73 12.12 15.10
N ARG A 188 -20.30 11.74 13.89
CA ARG A 188 -21.18 11.12 12.87
C ARG A 188 -20.93 9.62 12.83
N THR A 189 -21.97 8.82 13.04
CA THR A 189 -21.90 7.36 12.95
C THR A 189 -21.70 6.92 11.50
N VAL A 190 -20.55 6.33 11.19
CA VAL A 190 -20.32 5.64 9.90
C VAL A 190 -20.76 4.18 10.04
N THR A 191 -21.98 3.86 9.59
CA THR A 191 -22.50 2.49 9.56
C THR A 191 -21.95 1.71 8.37
N GLY A 192 -20.70 1.25 8.47
CA GLY A 192 -20.06 0.40 7.45
C GLY A 192 -20.72 -0.98 7.37
N SER A 193 -21.57 -1.19 6.37
CA SER A 193 -22.06 -2.52 6.00
C SER A 193 -21.07 -3.18 5.03
N VAL A 194 -20.73 -4.45 5.27
CA VAL A 194 -19.77 -5.20 4.44
C VAL A 194 -20.36 -5.44 3.03
N PRO A 195 -19.67 -5.04 1.95
CA PRO A 195 -20.11 -5.37 0.60
C PRO A 195 -19.74 -6.81 0.26
N THR A 196 -20.71 -7.59 -0.22
CA THR A 196 -20.48 -8.87 -0.90
C THR A 196 -20.82 -8.72 -2.38
N HIS A 197 -19.94 -9.19 -3.26
CA HIS A 197 -20.16 -9.10 -4.71
C HIS A 197 -21.25 -10.09 -5.16
N GLY A 198 -22.15 -9.64 -6.03
CA GLY A 198 -23.18 -10.45 -6.67
C GLY A 198 -23.83 -9.71 -7.83
N SER A 199 -23.60 -10.18 -9.06
CA SER A 199 -23.90 -9.40 -10.27
C SER A 199 -25.17 -9.85 -11.01
N THR A 200 -25.74 -8.88 -11.75
CA THR A 200 -26.52 -9.01 -13.01
C THR A 200 -28.06 -9.17 -12.97
N SER A 201 -28.67 -8.52 -13.98
CA SER A 201 -29.97 -8.82 -14.62
C SER A 201 -31.28 -8.33 -13.98
N ALA A 202 -31.81 -7.24 -14.54
CA ALA A 202 -33.24 -6.89 -14.53
C ALA A 202 -33.98 -7.54 -15.72
N PRO A 203 -35.33 -7.53 -15.74
CA PRO A 203 -35.99 -6.97 -16.93
C PRO A 203 -37.28 -6.14 -16.70
N ALA A 204 -37.27 -4.94 -17.28
CA ALA A 204 -38.31 -4.32 -18.11
C ALA A 204 -39.76 -4.01 -17.63
N ALA A 205 -40.21 -2.82 -18.07
CA ALA A 205 -41.60 -2.38 -18.37
C ALA A 205 -42.52 -2.00 -17.17
N THR A 206 -43.48 -1.07 -17.29
CA THR A 206 -43.97 -0.29 -18.47
C THR A 206 -44.36 1.15 -18.08
N LEU A 207 -44.42 2.06 -19.07
CA LEU A 207 -44.86 3.46 -18.95
C LEU A 207 -46.40 3.62 -18.90
N THR A 208 -46.87 4.63 -18.16
CA THR A 208 -48.08 5.44 -18.48
C THR A 208 -47.83 6.91 -18.09
N GLY A 209 -48.44 7.87 -18.81
CA GLY A 209 -48.07 9.29 -18.77
C GLY A 209 -49.14 10.28 -18.28
N PRO A 210 -48.84 11.60 -18.29
CA PRO A 210 -49.65 12.67 -17.68
C PRO A 210 -50.41 13.56 -18.69
N PRO A 211 -51.30 14.43 -18.18
CA PRO A 211 -51.58 15.78 -18.74
C PRO A 211 -51.71 16.86 -17.61
N ASP A 212 -51.64 18.20 -17.78
CA ASP A 212 -51.38 19.10 -18.93
C ASP A 212 -51.17 20.59 -18.51
N HIS A 213 -50.91 21.50 -19.47
CA HIS A 213 -51.12 22.99 -19.49
C HIS A 213 -50.18 23.95 -18.69
N ALA A 214 -49.97 25.25 -19.05
CA ALA A 214 -49.98 25.97 -20.36
C ALA A 214 -49.47 27.46 -20.26
N SER A 215 -49.05 28.04 -21.41
CA SER A 215 -49.08 29.49 -21.79
C SER A 215 -47.92 30.49 -21.48
N SER A 216 -47.85 31.56 -22.30
CA SER A 216 -46.80 32.63 -22.44
C SER A 216 -47.44 33.87 -23.17
N PRO A 217 -46.80 34.91 -23.82
CA PRO A 217 -45.38 35.25 -24.14
C PRO A 217 -44.98 36.77 -23.99
N GLY A 218 -43.79 37.21 -24.47
CA GLY A 218 -43.45 38.64 -24.75
C GLY A 218 -41.95 38.92 -25.14
N PRO A 219 -41.56 39.75 -26.16
CA PRO A 219 -40.23 39.61 -26.81
C PRO A 219 -39.40 40.89 -27.18
N THR A 220 -38.29 40.67 -27.95
CA THR A 220 -37.36 41.61 -28.68
C THR A 220 -36.30 42.38 -27.85
N LEU A 221 -35.16 42.90 -28.39
CA LEU A 221 -34.67 43.16 -29.78
C LEU A 221 -33.11 43.02 -29.88
N VAL A 222 -32.49 42.88 -31.08
CA VAL A 222 -31.04 42.62 -31.32
C VAL A 222 -30.51 43.23 -32.65
N PRO A 223 -29.40 44.03 -32.69
CA PRO A 223 -28.17 43.76 -33.50
C PRO A 223 -26.87 44.45 -32.93
N PRO A 224 -25.66 44.50 -33.58
CA PRO A 224 -25.10 43.80 -34.77
C PRO A 224 -23.76 43.04 -34.51
N ALA A 225 -23.15 42.44 -35.56
CA ALA A 225 -21.92 41.63 -35.53
C ALA A 225 -21.06 41.76 -36.82
N PRO A 226 -19.91 41.06 -36.95
CA PRO A 226 -19.37 40.63 -38.25
C PRO A 226 -19.03 39.11 -38.35
N HIS A 227 -18.67 38.66 -39.56
CA HIS A 227 -18.53 37.26 -40.02
C HIS A 227 -17.06 36.73 -39.92
N SER A 228 -16.66 35.46 -40.19
CA SER A 228 -17.35 34.32 -40.85
C SER A 228 -16.64 32.95 -40.63
N GLY A 229 -17.42 31.87 -40.40
CA GLY A 229 -17.26 30.50 -40.95
C GLY A 229 -16.13 29.53 -40.51
N GLY A 230 -16.50 28.33 -40.02
CA GLY A 230 -15.66 27.11 -40.14
C GLY A 230 -15.87 25.96 -39.13
N VAL A 231 -16.42 24.82 -39.59
CA VAL A 231 -16.45 23.49 -38.92
C VAL A 231 -17.32 23.39 -37.63
N ALA A 232 -17.75 22.17 -37.27
CA ALA A 232 -18.83 21.90 -36.32
C ALA A 232 -18.40 21.11 -35.07
N THR A 233 -19.09 21.36 -33.95
CA THR A 233 -18.95 20.67 -32.66
C THR A 233 -20.25 19.96 -32.25
N PRO A 234 -20.19 18.75 -31.67
CA PRO A 234 -21.32 18.15 -30.96
C PRO A 234 -21.53 18.82 -29.58
N LEU A 235 -22.74 18.66 -29.01
CA LEU A 235 -23.22 19.42 -27.86
C LEU A 235 -23.03 18.69 -26.51
N SER A 236 -22.65 19.44 -25.48
CA SER A 236 -22.84 19.05 -24.08
C SER A 236 -24.22 19.51 -23.57
N PRO A 237 -24.91 18.74 -22.71
CA PRO A 237 -26.02 19.23 -21.89
C PRO A 237 -25.53 19.75 -20.52
N ASP A 238 -26.19 20.78 -20.00
CA ASP A 238 -25.84 21.42 -18.73
C ASP A 238 -26.31 20.65 -17.47
N VAL A 239 -25.66 20.95 -16.34
CA VAL A 239 -26.00 20.43 -15.00
C VAL A 239 -27.09 21.28 -14.35
N ALA A 240 -28.12 20.63 -13.76
CA ALA A 240 -29.08 21.27 -12.88
C ALA A 240 -29.48 20.36 -11.71
N THR A 241 -29.55 20.92 -10.51
CA THR A 241 -29.74 20.22 -9.22
C THR A 241 -31.22 19.93 -8.92
N PRO A 242 -31.55 18.77 -8.31
CA PRO A 242 -32.78 18.60 -7.52
C PRO A 242 -32.51 18.32 -6.03
N LEU A 243 -33.54 18.50 -5.22
CA LEU A 243 -33.54 18.53 -3.74
C LEU A 243 -33.79 17.16 -3.08
N SER A 244 -33.49 17.06 -1.79
CA SER A 244 -33.75 15.89 -0.94
C SER A 244 -35.25 15.60 -0.72
N PRO A 245 -35.64 14.33 -0.56
CA PRO A 245 -36.85 13.89 0.13
C PRO A 245 -36.56 13.28 1.53
N ASP A 246 -37.60 13.19 2.37
CA ASP A 246 -37.50 12.87 3.80
C ASP A 246 -37.33 11.38 4.18
N VAL A 247 -36.89 11.16 5.42
CA VAL A 247 -36.68 9.85 6.05
C VAL A 247 -38.01 9.24 6.54
N ALA A 248 -38.21 7.94 6.29
CA ALA A 248 -39.25 7.13 6.92
C ALA A 248 -38.62 5.95 7.70
N THR A 249 -38.83 5.92 9.01
CA THR A 249 -38.18 4.95 9.92
C THR A 249 -38.97 3.63 10.01
N PRO A 250 -38.36 2.46 9.74
CA PRO A 250 -38.95 1.17 10.08
C PRO A 250 -38.81 0.87 11.58
N LEU A 251 -39.80 0.20 12.16
CA LEU A 251 -39.84 -0.18 13.58
C LEU A 251 -39.10 -1.50 13.85
N SER A 252 -38.37 -1.58 14.97
CA SER A 252 -37.74 -2.81 15.44
C SER A 252 -38.75 -3.84 15.96
N PRO A 253 -38.51 -5.16 15.78
CA PRO A 253 -39.19 -6.20 16.53
C PRO A 253 -38.55 -6.41 17.92
N ASP A 254 -39.37 -6.63 18.95
CA ASP A 254 -38.91 -6.87 20.32
C ASP A 254 -38.31 -8.27 20.53
N VAL A 255 -37.39 -8.37 21.50
CA VAL A 255 -36.80 -9.64 21.97
C VAL A 255 -37.66 -10.24 23.09
N ALA A 256 -38.01 -11.51 22.98
CA ALA A 256 -38.67 -12.28 24.03
C ALA A 256 -37.86 -13.53 24.42
N THR A 257 -37.38 -13.58 25.66
CA THR A 257 -36.69 -14.74 26.26
C THR A 257 -37.68 -15.70 26.95
N PRO A 258 -37.28 -16.95 27.29
CA PRO A 258 -38.13 -18.12 27.03
C PRO A 258 -38.91 -18.67 28.23
N LEU A 259 -39.89 -19.53 27.93
CA LEU A 259 -40.51 -20.47 28.86
C LEU A 259 -40.58 -21.89 28.27
N SER A 260 -40.03 -22.85 28.99
CA SER A 260 -40.31 -24.30 28.90
C SER A 260 -41.37 -24.66 29.97
N PRO A 261 -42.00 -25.87 29.97
CA PRO A 261 -41.75 -27.07 29.16
C PRO A 261 -43.01 -27.45 28.32
N ASP A 262 -43.18 -28.61 27.66
CA ASP A 262 -43.24 -29.96 28.23
C ASP A 262 -42.96 -31.11 27.23
N VAL A 263 -42.74 -32.32 27.76
CA VAL A 263 -42.34 -33.51 26.99
C VAL A 263 -43.53 -34.29 26.41
N ALA A 264 -43.48 -34.62 25.12
CA ALA A 264 -44.30 -35.67 24.50
C ALA A 264 -43.43 -36.54 23.57
N THR A 265 -43.56 -37.86 23.68
CA THR A 265 -42.83 -38.86 22.89
C THR A 265 -43.41 -39.06 21.47
N PRO A 266 -42.63 -39.60 20.51
CA PRO A 266 -42.94 -39.46 19.08
C PRO A 266 -43.98 -40.44 18.55
N HIS A 267 -44.66 -40.03 17.48
CA HIS A 267 -45.40 -40.91 16.57
C HIS A 267 -44.82 -40.85 15.15
N SER A 268 -44.76 -42.02 14.53
CA SER A 268 -44.48 -42.28 13.12
C SER A 268 -45.01 -43.69 12.80
N PRO A 269 -45.26 -44.06 11.53
CA PRO A 269 -45.16 -43.26 10.31
C PRO A 269 -46.54 -43.01 9.66
N ASP A 270 -46.55 -42.39 8.47
CA ASP A 270 -47.39 -42.89 7.37
C ASP A 270 -46.64 -42.69 6.04
N GLU A 271 -46.89 -43.54 5.04
CA GLU A 271 -46.10 -43.61 3.80
C GLU A 271 -46.69 -42.74 2.67
N ALA A 272 -45.92 -41.74 2.22
CA ALA A 272 -46.18 -41.03 0.97
C ALA A 272 -45.09 -41.38 -0.06
N SER A 273 -45.49 -41.93 -1.22
CA SER A 273 -44.56 -42.30 -2.29
C SER A 273 -43.77 -41.08 -2.82
N PRO A 274 -42.49 -41.23 -3.18
CA PRO A 274 -41.64 -40.11 -3.59
C PRO A 274 -42.16 -39.46 -4.88
N GLY A 275 -42.63 -38.22 -4.76
CA GLY A 275 -42.97 -37.37 -5.89
C GLY A 275 -41.74 -37.16 -6.77
N LYS A 276 -41.77 -37.76 -7.97
CA LYS A 276 -40.71 -37.73 -8.99
C LYS A 276 -40.02 -36.36 -9.08
N ALA A 277 -38.77 -36.30 -8.62
CA ALA A 277 -37.91 -35.13 -8.78
C ALA A 277 -37.78 -34.73 -10.27
N PRO A 278 -37.61 -33.44 -10.58
CA PRO A 278 -37.38 -32.98 -11.95
C PRO A 278 -36.13 -33.67 -12.53
N ALA A 279 -36.25 -34.19 -13.74
CA ALA A 279 -35.21 -35.04 -14.33
C ALA A 279 -34.00 -34.19 -14.79
N VAL A 280 -32.89 -34.29 -14.07
CA VAL A 280 -31.60 -33.69 -14.43
C VAL A 280 -31.17 -34.14 -15.84
N PRO A 281 -30.66 -33.24 -16.71
CA PRO A 281 -30.28 -33.55 -18.09
C PRO A 281 -28.90 -34.23 -18.21
N GLY A 282 -28.60 -35.19 -17.32
CA GLY A 282 -27.41 -36.04 -17.43
C GLY A 282 -27.61 -37.21 -18.42
N LEU A 283 -26.51 -37.75 -18.94
CA LEU A 283 -26.54 -38.92 -19.82
C LEU A 283 -27.19 -40.13 -19.13
N ARG A 284 -28.26 -40.68 -19.72
CA ARG A 284 -28.98 -41.86 -19.17
C ARG A 284 -28.25 -43.19 -19.40
N LYS A 285 -27.17 -43.19 -20.17
CA LYS A 285 -26.34 -44.35 -20.48
C LYS A 285 -24.92 -43.87 -20.78
N ARG A 286 -23.92 -44.59 -20.27
CA ARG A 286 -22.50 -44.37 -20.59
C ARG A 286 -22.28 -44.37 -22.12
N PRO A 287 -21.66 -43.32 -22.69
CA PRO A 287 -21.30 -43.27 -24.10
C PRO A 287 -20.09 -44.18 -24.39
N ALA A 288 -19.74 -44.36 -25.66
CA ALA A 288 -18.49 -45.04 -26.04
C ALA A 288 -17.26 -44.15 -25.83
N GLU A 289 -17.44 -42.84 -25.97
CA GLU A 289 -16.38 -41.83 -25.99
C GLU A 289 -16.92 -40.55 -25.31
N LEU A 290 -16.03 -39.79 -24.67
CA LEU A 290 -16.30 -38.48 -24.08
C LEU A 290 -15.44 -37.43 -24.77
N ARG A 291 -16.04 -36.28 -25.11
CA ARG A 291 -15.33 -35.13 -25.68
C ARG A 291 -14.81 -34.25 -24.55
N LEU A 292 -13.50 -34.26 -24.33
CA LEU A 292 -12.87 -33.61 -23.18
C LEU A 292 -12.44 -32.19 -23.53
N LEU A 293 -12.86 -31.22 -22.71
CA LEU A 293 -12.28 -29.89 -22.60
C LEU A 293 -11.57 -29.78 -21.25
N ILE A 294 -10.25 -29.64 -21.27
CA ILE A 294 -9.47 -29.22 -20.10
C ILE A 294 -9.30 -27.71 -20.22
N ASP A 295 -9.87 -26.95 -19.28
CA ASP A 295 -9.44 -25.57 -19.01
C ASP A 295 -8.50 -25.58 -17.79
N ARG A 296 -7.60 -24.61 -17.71
CA ARG A 296 -6.56 -24.53 -16.69
C ARG A 296 -6.38 -23.08 -16.29
N ASP A 297 -6.24 -22.85 -14.99
CA ASP A 297 -5.77 -21.56 -14.49
C ASP A 297 -4.46 -21.14 -15.17
N GLY A 298 -4.42 -19.87 -15.57
CA GLY A 298 -3.32 -19.27 -16.31
C GLY A 298 -3.67 -17.85 -16.71
N ILE A 299 -2.65 -17.07 -17.06
CA ILE A 299 -2.81 -15.65 -17.34
C ILE A 299 -3.45 -15.48 -18.73
N PRO A 300 -4.51 -14.65 -18.88
CA PRO A 300 -5.13 -14.41 -20.19
C PRO A 300 -4.18 -13.60 -21.09
N LEU A 301 -4.06 -14.01 -22.35
CA LEU A 301 -3.23 -13.30 -23.34
C LEU A 301 -3.92 -12.03 -23.84
N SER A 302 -3.14 -11.07 -24.37
CA SER A 302 -3.64 -9.79 -24.88
C SER A 302 -4.77 -9.88 -25.92
N GLY A 303 -4.82 -10.97 -26.70
CA GLY A 303 -5.90 -11.27 -27.65
C GLY A 303 -7.08 -12.08 -27.08
N GLY A 304 -7.27 -12.12 -25.76
CA GLY A 304 -8.33 -12.89 -25.09
C GLY A 304 -8.18 -14.42 -25.20
N ARG A 305 -7.04 -14.91 -25.70
CA ARG A 305 -6.78 -16.35 -25.88
C ARG A 305 -6.43 -16.98 -24.54
N ARG A 306 -6.98 -18.18 -24.27
CA ARG A 306 -6.54 -19.11 -23.23
C ARG A 306 -5.71 -20.24 -23.85
N PRO A 307 -4.39 -20.07 -24.09
CA PRO A 307 -3.52 -21.12 -24.64
C PRO A 307 -3.44 -22.37 -23.75
N GLN A 308 -3.83 -22.25 -22.49
CA GLN A 308 -3.88 -23.34 -21.52
C GLN A 308 -5.03 -24.33 -21.78
N GLN A 309 -6.07 -23.94 -22.54
CA GLN A 309 -7.18 -24.82 -22.90
C GLN A 309 -6.74 -25.94 -23.87
N ARG A 310 -7.07 -27.19 -23.52
CA ARG A 310 -6.82 -28.37 -24.37
C ARG A 310 -8.12 -29.11 -24.66
N ARG A 311 -8.27 -29.59 -25.90
CA ARG A 311 -9.41 -30.42 -26.34
C ARG A 311 -8.91 -31.78 -26.81
N GLY A 312 -9.68 -32.82 -26.52
CA GLY A 312 -9.39 -34.19 -26.94
C GLY A 312 -10.60 -35.10 -26.74
N THR A 313 -10.39 -36.41 -26.84
CA THR A 313 -11.41 -37.41 -26.50
C THR A 313 -10.82 -38.54 -25.67
N VAL A 314 -11.67 -39.21 -24.89
CA VAL A 314 -11.31 -40.37 -24.05
C VAL A 314 -12.40 -41.44 -24.12
N ASP A 315 -12.07 -42.71 -23.87
CA ASP A 315 -13.07 -43.79 -23.75
C ASP A 315 -14.08 -43.44 -22.64
N GLY A 316 -15.38 -43.67 -22.88
CA GLY A 316 -16.43 -43.42 -21.89
C GLY A 316 -16.35 -44.26 -20.61
N ARG A 317 -15.42 -45.23 -20.55
CA ARG A 317 -15.03 -46.04 -19.39
C ARG A 317 -13.87 -45.45 -18.58
N ALA A 318 -13.18 -44.42 -19.07
CA ALA A 318 -12.06 -43.79 -18.37
C ALA A 318 -12.45 -43.34 -16.96
N THR A 319 -11.53 -43.47 -16.02
CA THR A 319 -11.68 -42.99 -14.64
C THR A 319 -11.15 -41.56 -14.50
N TRP A 320 -11.47 -40.90 -13.39
CA TRP A 320 -10.85 -39.61 -13.06
C TRP A 320 -9.33 -39.68 -12.96
N ARG A 321 -8.77 -40.80 -12.49
CA ARG A 321 -7.31 -40.97 -12.46
C ARG A 321 -6.74 -41.00 -13.88
N ASP A 322 -7.33 -41.74 -14.80
CA ASP A 322 -6.86 -41.81 -16.19
C ASP A 322 -6.90 -40.42 -16.86
N ILE A 323 -8.00 -39.67 -16.66
CA ILE A 323 -8.19 -38.33 -17.23
C ILE A 323 -7.19 -37.32 -16.63
N LEU A 324 -7.06 -37.28 -15.30
CA LEU A 324 -6.19 -36.31 -14.61
C LEU A 324 -4.71 -36.63 -14.80
N THR A 325 -4.31 -37.92 -14.76
CA THR A 325 -2.93 -38.33 -15.09
C THR A 325 -2.61 -38.06 -16.57
N SER A 326 -3.56 -38.24 -17.49
CA SER A 326 -3.36 -37.87 -18.90
C SER A 326 -3.36 -36.35 -19.14
N ALA A 327 -3.93 -35.54 -18.25
CA ALA A 327 -3.80 -34.09 -18.29
C ALA A 327 -2.40 -33.62 -17.82
N GLY A 328 -1.82 -34.33 -16.85
CA GLY A 328 -0.58 -33.95 -16.18
C GLY A 328 -0.71 -32.64 -15.41
N ALA A 329 0.42 -32.01 -15.07
CA ALA A 329 0.41 -30.71 -14.40
C ALA A 329 -0.32 -29.65 -15.27
N PRO A 330 -1.23 -28.85 -14.68
CA PRO A 330 -1.90 -27.75 -15.39
C PRO A 330 -0.91 -26.69 -15.88
N LEU A 331 0.01 -26.28 -15.01
CA LEU A 331 1.19 -25.49 -15.35
C LEU A 331 2.42 -26.16 -14.70
N THR A 332 3.60 -25.86 -15.22
CA THR A 332 4.86 -26.32 -14.60
C THR A 332 5.50 -25.16 -13.87
N PHE A 333 5.84 -25.38 -12.60
CA PHE A 333 6.58 -24.43 -11.79
C PHE A 333 8.05 -24.86 -11.64
N VAL A 334 8.97 -23.91 -11.79
CA VAL A 334 10.42 -24.18 -11.71
C VAL A 334 10.94 -24.37 -10.29
N ASP A 335 10.16 -23.98 -9.28
CA ASP A 335 10.41 -24.33 -7.87
C ASP A 335 10.12 -25.82 -7.55
N GLY A 336 9.57 -26.56 -8.51
CA GLY A 336 9.31 -28.00 -8.40
C GLY A 336 7.97 -28.36 -7.76
N THR A 337 7.14 -27.40 -7.36
CA THR A 337 5.95 -27.63 -6.52
C THR A 337 4.69 -26.92 -7.02
N GLY A 338 3.52 -27.53 -6.81
CA GLY A 338 2.23 -26.86 -7.07
C GLY A 338 1.04 -27.78 -6.81
N THR A 339 -0.12 -27.22 -6.47
CA THR A 339 -1.32 -27.99 -6.11
C THR A 339 -2.58 -27.42 -6.78
N TRP A 340 -3.31 -28.23 -7.55
CA TRP A 340 -4.51 -27.79 -8.27
C TRP A 340 -5.71 -28.67 -7.92
N VAL A 341 -6.84 -28.04 -7.61
CA VAL A 341 -8.14 -28.68 -7.46
C VAL A 341 -8.77 -28.79 -8.85
N ALA A 342 -9.09 -30.00 -9.28
CA ALA A 342 -9.83 -30.25 -10.51
C ALA A 342 -11.34 -30.18 -10.23
N LEU A 343 -12.02 -29.25 -10.90
CA LEU A 343 -13.48 -29.13 -10.93
C LEU A 343 -14.03 -29.73 -12.22
N SER A 344 -15.23 -30.31 -12.16
CA SER A 344 -16.03 -30.68 -13.33
C SER A 344 -17.41 -30.07 -13.22
N ARG A 345 -17.80 -29.25 -14.20
CA ARG A 345 -19.15 -28.69 -14.25
C ARG A 345 -20.16 -29.78 -14.55
N ALA A 346 -21.08 -30.04 -13.64
CA ALA A 346 -22.16 -31.00 -13.83
C ALA A 346 -23.25 -30.42 -14.76
N ALA A 347 -24.07 -31.29 -15.33
CA ALA A 347 -25.23 -30.90 -16.14
C ALA A 347 -26.33 -30.13 -15.37
N THR A 348 -26.20 -29.96 -14.05
CA THR A 348 -27.00 -29.05 -13.21
C THR A 348 -26.52 -27.60 -13.26
N GLY A 349 -25.32 -27.33 -13.76
CA GLY A 349 -24.63 -26.03 -13.68
C GLY A 349 -23.76 -25.86 -12.44
N GLU A 350 -23.78 -26.82 -11.52
CA GLU A 350 -22.97 -26.85 -10.30
C GLU A 350 -21.58 -27.45 -10.57
N ASP A 351 -20.53 -26.88 -9.97
CA ASP A 351 -19.16 -27.36 -10.14
C ASP A 351 -18.81 -28.39 -9.05
N VAL A 352 -18.49 -29.61 -9.48
CA VAL A 352 -18.15 -30.73 -8.59
C VAL A 352 -16.64 -30.85 -8.49
N VAL A 353 -16.08 -30.88 -7.28
CA VAL A 353 -14.67 -31.23 -7.08
C VAL A 353 -14.47 -32.71 -7.41
N VAL A 354 -13.58 -33.02 -8.36
CA VAL A 354 -13.32 -34.41 -8.80
C VAL A 354 -12.00 -34.97 -8.29
N GLY A 355 -11.02 -34.11 -8.02
CA GLY A 355 -9.74 -34.52 -7.47
C GLY A 355 -8.77 -33.36 -7.22
N VAL A 356 -7.62 -33.69 -6.66
CA VAL A 356 -6.45 -32.81 -6.52
C VAL A 356 -5.30 -33.42 -7.31
N VAL A 357 -4.60 -32.58 -8.07
CA VAL A 357 -3.35 -32.92 -8.77
C VAL A 357 -2.25 -32.08 -8.16
N THR A 358 -1.12 -32.70 -7.81
CA THR A 358 0.07 -32.00 -7.30
C THR A 358 1.22 -32.14 -8.30
N GLN A 359 2.09 -31.14 -8.39
CA GLN A 359 3.44 -31.27 -8.91
C GLN A 359 4.35 -31.59 -7.72
N THR A 360 5.03 -32.74 -7.76
CA THR A 360 5.88 -33.26 -6.68
C THR A 360 7.37 -33.09 -6.94
N ALA A 361 7.76 -32.95 -8.21
CA ALA A 361 9.11 -32.62 -8.65
C ALA A 361 9.11 -32.03 -10.07
N LEU A 362 10.24 -31.42 -10.46
CA LEU A 362 10.57 -31.14 -11.85
C LEU A 362 11.58 -32.18 -12.35
N ARG A 363 11.35 -32.77 -13.53
CA ARG A 363 12.28 -33.72 -14.16
C ARG A 363 13.38 -33.01 -14.95
N PRO A 364 14.50 -33.69 -15.26
CA PRO A 364 15.60 -33.11 -16.06
C PRO A 364 15.22 -32.69 -17.49
N ASP A 365 14.07 -33.13 -18.01
CA ASP A 365 13.51 -32.74 -19.31
C ASP A 365 12.53 -31.55 -19.21
N GLY A 366 12.41 -30.92 -18.04
CA GLY A 366 11.46 -29.84 -17.78
C GLY A 366 10.01 -30.29 -17.63
N SER A 367 9.72 -31.59 -17.66
CA SER A 367 8.37 -32.11 -17.36
C SER A 367 8.10 -32.16 -15.86
N ALA A 368 6.86 -31.88 -15.47
CA ALA A 368 6.42 -32.08 -14.09
C ALA A 368 6.26 -33.57 -13.76
N GLU A 369 6.69 -33.98 -12.57
CA GLU A 369 6.18 -35.19 -11.92
C GLU A 369 4.94 -34.86 -11.10
N THR A 370 3.92 -35.73 -11.14
CA THR A 370 2.61 -35.40 -10.57
C THR A 370 1.92 -36.57 -9.86
N GLU A 371 1.34 -36.30 -8.70
CA GLU A 371 0.41 -37.22 -8.01
C GLU A 371 -1.05 -36.82 -8.27
N VAL A 372 -1.98 -37.79 -8.19
CA VAL A 372 -3.40 -37.63 -8.52
C VAL A 372 -4.29 -38.30 -7.47
N HIS A 373 -4.98 -37.47 -6.69
CA HIS A 373 -5.92 -37.88 -5.64
C HIS A 373 -7.35 -37.61 -6.13
N VAL A 374 -8.10 -38.66 -6.46
CA VAL A 374 -9.53 -38.55 -6.79
C VAL A 374 -10.33 -38.44 -5.48
N VAL A 375 -11.28 -37.50 -5.41
CA VAL A 375 -12.09 -37.25 -4.19
C VAL A 375 -13.60 -37.42 -4.39
N THR A 376 -14.05 -37.78 -5.60
CA THR A 376 -15.47 -38.02 -5.91
C THR A 376 -15.75 -39.47 -6.33
N ASP A 377 -16.91 -39.99 -5.94
CA ASP A 377 -17.46 -41.26 -6.43
C ASP A 377 -18.18 -41.12 -7.78
N ALA A 378 -18.48 -39.90 -8.23
CA ALA A 378 -19.17 -39.67 -9.50
C ALA A 378 -18.25 -40.02 -10.69
N LEU A 379 -18.69 -40.88 -11.61
CA LEU A 379 -17.87 -41.24 -12.78
C LEU A 379 -17.86 -40.12 -13.84
N PRO A 380 -16.79 -39.96 -14.64
CA PRO A 380 -16.67 -38.88 -15.63
C PRO A 380 -17.88 -38.73 -16.58
N TRP A 381 -18.42 -39.84 -17.08
CA TRP A 381 -19.59 -39.83 -17.97
C TRP A 381 -20.91 -39.40 -17.29
N GLN A 382 -20.97 -39.33 -15.96
CA GLN A 382 -22.15 -38.89 -15.21
C GLN A 382 -22.17 -37.36 -15.02
N LEU A 383 -21.01 -36.71 -15.07
CA LEU A 383 -20.90 -35.24 -15.03
C LEU A 383 -20.86 -34.62 -16.44
N ALA A 384 -20.68 -35.45 -17.48
CA ALA A 384 -20.75 -35.02 -18.88
C ALA A 384 -22.16 -34.55 -19.29
N ASP A 385 -22.20 -33.63 -20.25
CA ASP A 385 -23.43 -33.04 -20.78
C ASP A 385 -24.21 -33.99 -21.73
N ALA A 386 -25.36 -33.51 -22.21
CA ALA A 386 -26.24 -34.27 -23.10
C ALA A 386 -25.58 -34.70 -24.43
N ASP A 387 -24.54 -33.98 -24.88
CA ASP A 387 -23.78 -34.30 -26.10
C ASP A 387 -22.45 -35.02 -25.78
N ALA A 388 -22.33 -35.61 -24.58
CA ALA A 388 -21.16 -36.30 -24.08
C ALA A 388 -19.86 -35.47 -24.09
N ALA A 389 -19.96 -34.15 -23.93
CA ALA A 389 -18.82 -33.32 -23.61
C ALA A 389 -18.62 -33.21 -22.08
N LEU A 390 -17.36 -33.20 -21.66
CA LEU A 390 -16.94 -33.12 -20.27
C LEU A 390 -15.94 -31.97 -20.14
N THR A 391 -16.23 -31.00 -19.27
CA THR A 391 -15.33 -29.86 -19.01
C THR A 391 -14.69 -30.01 -17.64
N VAL A 392 -13.36 -30.09 -17.61
CA VAL A 392 -12.55 -30.12 -16.39
C VAL A 392 -11.80 -28.80 -16.28
N HIS A 393 -11.99 -28.08 -15.18
CA HIS A 393 -11.32 -26.82 -14.89
C HIS A 393 -10.34 -27.01 -13.74
N PHE A 394 -9.04 -26.80 -13.98
CA PHE A 394 -8.03 -26.85 -12.92
C PHE A 394 -7.89 -25.50 -12.23
N VAL A 395 -8.26 -25.45 -10.95
CA VAL A 395 -8.11 -24.27 -10.09
C VAL A 395 -6.85 -24.41 -9.23
N SER A 396 -5.99 -23.41 -9.26
CA SER A 396 -4.79 -23.29 -8.44
C SER A 396 -5.17 -23.11 -6.96
N ALA A 397 -4.57 -23.92 -6.08
CA ALA A 397 -4.86 -23.96 -4.65
C ALA A 397 -3.54 -23.94 -3.85
N PRO A 398 -2.91 -22.76 -3.65
CA PRO A 398 -1.61 -22.64 -3.00
C PRO A 398 -1.73 -22.88 -1.50
N GLY A 399 -1.29 -24.04 -1.02
CA GLY A 399 -1.31 -24.39 0.40
C GLY A 399 -0.79 -25.80 0.69
N PRO A 400 -0.81 -26.23 1.96
CA PRO A 400 -0.42 -27.59 2.35
C PRO A 400 -1.34 -28.63 1.71
N VAL A 401 -0.77 -29.64 1.05
CA VAL A 401 -1.52 -30.63 0.26
C VAL A 401 -2.61 -31.32 1.07
N GLU A 402 -2.38 -31.62 2.36
CA GLU A 402 -3.38 -32.25 3.24
C GLU A 402 -4.59 -31.33 3.54
N GLU A 403 -4.38 -30.01 3.66
CA GLU A 403 -5.46 -29.04 3.83
C GLU A 403 -6.26 -28.88 2.54
N VAL A 404 -5.57 -28.87 1.38
CA VAL A 404 -6.24 -28.85 0.07
C VAL A 404 -7.05 -30.14 -0.15
N LEU A 405 -6.51 -31.30 0.24
CA LEU A 405 -7.22 -32.58 0.19
C LEU A 405 -8.40 -32.64 1.18
N ALA A 406 -8.31 -32.00 2.35
CA ALA A 406 -9.44 -31.90 3.27
C ALA A 406 -10.59 -31.09 2.65
N ALA A 407 -10.32 -29.86 2.20
CA ALA A 407 -11.32 -29.02 1.53
C ALA A 407 -11.92 -29.70 0.28
N ALA A 408 -11.09 -30.34 -0.54
CA ALA A 408 -11.53 -31.04 -1.74
C ALA A 408 -12.47 -32.22 -1.44
N ARG A 409 -12.24 -32.97 -0.34
CA ARG A 409 -13.14 -34.04 0.14
C ARG A 409 -14.48 -33.49 0.66
N GLU A 410 -14.52 -32.25 1.12
CA GLU A 410 -15.74 -31.52 1.50
C GLU A 410 -16.44 -30.84 0.30
N GLY A 411 -15.93 -31.04 -0.93
CA GLY A 411 -16.48 -30.43 -2.15
C GLY A 411 -16.09 -28.97 -2.35
N GLN A 412 -15.09 -28.47 -1.63
CA GLN A 412 -14.65 -27.07 -1.66
C GLN A 412 -13.29 -26.92 -2.37
N VAL A 413 -13.06 -25.76 -2.99
CA VAL A 413 -11.71 -25.33 -3.37
C VAL A 413 -11.05 -24.72 -2.14
N PHE A 414 -9.83 -25.15 -1.83
CA PHE A 414 -9.07 -24.57 -0.72
C PHE A 414 -8.71 -23.11 -1.01
N ALA A 415 -9.15 -22.22 -0.11
CA ALA A 415 -8.66 -20.87 0.00
C ALA A 415 -7.87 -20.74 1.31
N PRO A 416 -6.63 -20.20 1.30
CA PRO A 416 -5.88 -19.97 2.53
C PRO A 416 -6.68 -19.15 3.53
N ALA A 417 -6.85 -19.66 4.75
CA ALA A 417 -7.49 -18.90 5.81
C ALA A 417 -6.70 -17.62 6.10
N ALA A 418 -7.34 -16.44 5.97
CA ALA A 418 -6.75 -15.18 6.38
C ALA A 418 -6.23 -15.29 7.82
N ARG A 419 -4.96 -14.94 8.07
CA ARG A 419 -4.22 -15.24 9.30
C ARG A 419 -4.80 -14.53 10.54
N ARG A 420 -5.90 -15.05 11.09
CA ARG A 420 -6.52 -14.56 12.32
C ARG A 420 -5.63 -14.92 13.52
N GLY A 421 -5.09 -13.91 14.20
CA GLY A 421 -4.37 -14.06 15.47
C GLY A 421 -2.84 -14.05 15.39
N SER A 422 -2.23 -13.98 14.20
CA SER A 422 -0.83 -13.52 14.11
C SER A 422 -0.78 -12.02 14.40
N SER A 423 0.15 -11.56 15.25
CA SER A 423 0.38 -10.13 15.43
C SER A 423 0.72 -9.50 14.06
N PRO A 424 0.05 -8.42 13.65
CA PRO A 424 0.44 -7.69 12.45
C PRO A 424 1.83 -7.08 12.62
N ASP A 425 2.62 -7.16 11.56
CA ASP A 425 3.94 -6.53 11.46
C ASP A 425 4.19 -6.12 10.00
N ASN A 426 4.06 -4.82 9.72
CA ASN A 426 4.39 -4.23 8.43
C ASN A 426 5.84 -3.76 8.39
N LEU A 427 6.75 -4.72 8.44
CA LEU A 427 8.20 -4.51 8.40
C LEU A 427 8.69 -3.73 7.16
N PRO A 428 8.19 -3.96 5.92
CA PRO A 428 8.58 -3.14 4.76
C PRO A 428 8.27 -1.66 4.95
N LEU A 429 7.09 -1.32 5.51
CA LEU A 429 6.72 0.04 5.83
C LEU A 429 7.58 0.60 6.98
N ARG A 430 7.81 -0.16 8.05
CA ARG A 430 8.71 0.26 9.16
C ARG A 430 10.12 0.57 8.66
N ALA A 431 10.67 -0.23 7.75
CA ALA A 431 11.97 0.04 7.13
C ALA A 431 11.97 1.35 6.33
N ALA A 432 10.94 1.59 5.51
CA ALA A 432 10.79 2.84 4.76
C ALA A 432 10.58 4.07 5.67
N LEU A 433 9.92 3.92 6.82
CA LEU A 433 9.76 4.99 7.81
C LEU A 433 11.08 5.36 8.49
N VAL A 434 11.91 4.37 8.86
CA VAL A 434 13.27 4.62 9.35
C VAL A 434 14.13 5.29 8.27
N GLU A 435 14.02 4.84 7.02
CA GLU A 435 14.72 5.44 5.88
C GLU A 435 14.30 6.90 5.62
N HIS A 436 13.01 7.21 5.77
CA HIS A 436 12.49 8.57 5.66
C HIS A 436 12.86 9.45 6.86
N ALA A 437 12.84 8.92 8.08
CA ALA A 437 13.30 9.61 9.29
C ALA A 437 14.81 9.94 9.27
N LEU A 438 15.59 9.27 8.42
CA LEU A 438 17.01 9.55 8.18
C LEU A 438 17.26 10.54 7.02
N ARG A 439 16.42 10.57 5.98
CA ARG A 439 16.64 11.45 4.80
C ARG A 439 15.75 12.69 4.71
N GLY A 440 14.52 12.63 5.22
CA GLY A 440 13.53 13.72 5.17
C GLY A 440 13.07 14.16 3.77
N ASP A 441 13.57 13.54 2.70
CA ASP A 441 13.36 13.99 1.32
C ASP A 441 12.06 13.46 0.67
N SER A 442 11.68 14.07 -0.45
CA SER A 442 10.49 13.66 -1.20
C SER A 442 10.60 12.24 -1.80
N ARG A 443 11.83 11.73 -2.01
CA ARG A 443 12.07 10.40 -2.58
C ARG A 443 11.80 9.30 -1.55
N SER A 444 12.28 9.47 -0.32
CA SER A 444 11.98 8.58 0.81
C SER A 444 10.51 8.66 1.22
N LEU A 445 9.85 9.81 1.11
CA LEU A 445 8.39 9.91 1.30
C LEU A 445 7.60 9.13 0.23
N ARG A 446 8.02 9.15 -1.05
CA ARG A 446 7.50 8.24 -2.08
C ARG A 446 7.78 6.77 -1.73
N GLY A 447 8.93 6.47 -1.11
CA GLY A 447 9.26 5.15 -0.57
C GLY A 447 8.28 4.69 0.52
N VAL A 448 7.96 5.54 1.49
CA VAL A 448 6.94 5.26 2.52
C VAL A 448 5.58 5.00 1.87
N LEU A 449 5.13 5.86 0.95
CA LEU A 449 3.87 5.67 0.21
C LEU A 449 3.85 4.35 -0.57
N ALA A 450 4.96 4.01 -1.23
CA ALA A 450 5.11 2.76 -1.97
C ALA A 450 4.96 1.52 -1.07
N GLN A 451 5.44 1.56 0.18
CA GLN A 451 5.23 0.44 1.13
C GLN A 451 3.88 0.51 1.86
N ALA A 452 3.31 1.70 2.06
CA ALA A 452 2.03 1.89 2.75
C ALA A 452 0.80 1.35 1.99
N LEU A 453 0.95 1.00 0.71
CA LEU A 453 -0.05 0.22 -0.03
C LEU A 453 -0.08 -1.26 0.39
N GLY A 454 1.05 -1.81 0.86
CA GLY A 454 1.22 -3.25 1.08
C GLY A 454 1.05 -3.71 2.52
N GLY A 455 0.62 -4.96 2.66
CA GLY A 455 0.48 -5.67 3.94
C GLY A 455 -0.73 -5.21 4.74
N SER A 456 -0.60 -5.29 6.05
CA SER A 456 -1.64 -4.84 6.99
C SER A 456 -1.25 -3.52 7.66
N LEU A 457 -2.26 -2.76 8.08
CA LEU A 457 -2.13 -1.68 9.06
C LEU A 457 -2.98 -2.00 10.29
N VAL A 458 -2.54 -1.45 11.42
CA VAL A 458 -3.26 -1.48 12.69
C VAL A 458 -3.89 -0.12 12.93
N LEU A 459 -5.14 -0.13 13.38
CA LEU A 459 -5.92 1.04 13.77
C LEU A 459 -6.22 0.98 15.27
N ASP A 460 -6.09 2.13 15.93
CA ASP A 460 -6.45 2.29 17.35
C ASP A 460 -7.98 2.40 17.49
N ALA A 461 -8.62 1.28 17.82
CA ALA A 461 -10.06 1.16 18.00
C ALA A 461 -10.48 1.24 19.49
N SER A 462 -9.63 1.77 20.38
CA SER A 462 -9.82 1.71 21.84
C SER A 462 -11.06 2.46 22.36
N GLY A 463 -11.70 3.30 21.54
CA GLY A 463 -13.00 3.92 21.85
C GLY A 463 -14.22 3.02 21.62
N SER A 464 -14.03 1.80 21.13
CA SER A 464 -15.12 0.89 20.71
C SER A 464 -15.90 0.29 21.89
N ARG A 465 -17.19 0.04 21.67
CA ARG A 465 -18.10 -0.68 22.57
C ARG A 465 -18.68 -1.89 21.86
N LEU A 466 -17.95 -3.01 21.93
CA LEU A 466 -18.31 -4.28 21.28
C LEU A 466 -19.40 -5.06 22.03
N ASP A 467 -19.68 -4.65 23.26
CA ASP A 467 -20.75 -5.10 24.14
C ASP A 467 -22.10 -4.40 23.89
N ALA A 468 -22.08 -3.27 23.16
CA ALA A 468 -23.29 -2.58 22.72
C ALA A 468 -24.10 -3.39 21.69
N SER A 469 -25.39 -3.09 21.57
CA SER A 469 -26.26 -3.64 20.53
C SER A 469 -26.94 -2.51 19.75
N PRO A 470 -26.61 -2.29 18.46
CA PRO A 470 -25.52 -2.94 17.72
C PRO A 470 -24.12 -2.56 18.29
N PRO A 471 -23.09 -3.39 18.06
CA PRO A 471 -21.73 -3.10 18.51
C PRO A 471 -21.17 -1.86 17.80
N GLN A 472 -20.49 -0.99 18.55
CA GLN A 472 -19.99 0.28 18.06
C GLN A 472 -18.47 0.23 17.93
N VAL A 473 -17.95 0.19 16.70
CA VAL A 473 -16.52 0.32 16.43
C VAL A 473 -16.19 1.80 16.25
N VAL A 474 -15.22 2.31 16.99
CA VAL A 474 -14.78 3.72 16.95
C VAL A 474 -13.27 3.76 16.76
N VAL A 475 -12.82 4.22 15.61
CA VAL A 475 -11.40 4.41 15.28
C VAL A 475 -10.95 5.79 15.77
N SER A 476 -9.80 5.82 16.43
CA SER A 476 -9.21 7.01 17.04
C SER A 476 -8.55 7.87 15.97
N HIS A 477 -8.89 9.16 15.97
CA HIS A 477 -8.27 10.16 15.11
C HIS A 477 -7.28 11.01 15.91
N VAL A 478 -6.31 11.59 15.21
CA VAL A 478 -5.42 12.64 15.71
C VAL A 478 -5.88 13.99 15.17
N THR A 479 -5.60 15.06 15.90
CA THR A 479 -5.79 16.44 15.42
C THR A 479 -4.42 17.08 15.26
N SER A 480 -4.14 17.64 14.09
CA SER A 480 -2.93 18.44 13.86
C SER A 480 -3.04 19.82 14.52
N PRO A 481 -1.93 20.55 14.69
CA PRO A 481 -1.89 21.79 15.47
C PRO A 481 -2.74 22.94 14.91
N ASP A 482 -3.01 22.90 13.61
CA ASP A 482 -3.90 23.81 12.87
C ASP A 482 -5.39 23.44 12.99
N GLY A 483 -5.72 22.36 13.69
CA GLY A 483 -7.09 21.88 13.91
C GLY A 483 -7.60 20.92 12.83
N ALA A 484 -6.80 20.54 11.82
CA ALA A 484 -7.21 19.53 10.87
C ALA A 484 -7.21 18.11 11.51
N THR A 485 -8.12 17.26 11.08
CA THR A 485 -8.22 15.88 11.58
C THR A 485 -7.42 14.95 10.68
N GLY A 486 -6.76 13.97 11.27
CA GLY A 486 -6.03 12.92 10.54
C GLY A 486 -6.21 11.54 11.18
N LEU A 487 -5.91 10.51 10.40
CA LEU A 487 -5.98 9.12 10.85
C LEU A 487 -4.60 8.64 11.32
N ALA A 488 -4.53 8.11 12.55
CA ALA A 488 -3.33 7.42 13.03
C ALA A 488 -3.38 5.94 12.60
N VAL A 489 -2.36 5.51 11.87
CA VAL A 489 -2.19 4.12 11.43
C VAL A 489 -0.83 3.60 11.91
N PHE A 490 -0.76 2.30 12.19
CA PHE A 490 0.39 1.72 12.87
C PHE A 490 0.89 0.45 12.15
N THR A 491 2.21 0.23 12.06
CA THR A 491 2.80 -0.95 11.41
C THR A 491 2.64 -2.23 12.22
N ARG A 492 2.50 -2.11 13.55
CA ARG A 492 2.35 -3.23 14.50
C ARG A 492 1.68 -2.80 15.80
N ASN A 493 1.12 -3.75 16.55
CA ASN A 493 0.45 -3.49 17.82
C ASN A 493 1.31 -2.77 18.89
N ALA A 494 2.63 -2.94 18.86
CA ALA A 494 3.54 -2.27 19.79
C ALA A 494 3.55 -0.73 19.64
N GLU A 495 3.39 -0.22 18.41
CA GLU A 495 3.38 1.24 18.16
C GLU A 495 2.09 1.89 18.70
N VAL A 496 0.97 1.15 18.71
CA VAL A 496 -0.29 1.57 19.36
C VAL A 496 -0.11 1.70 20.87
N GLN A 497 0.61 0.75 21.49
CA GLN A 497 0.93 0.80 22.92
C GLN A 497 1.86 1.97 23.23
N GLN A 498 2.91 2.19 22.42
CA GLN A 498 3.82 3.32 22.55
C GLN A 498 3.11 4.68 22.39
N PHE A 499 2.12 4.77 21.50
CA PHE A 499 1.28 5.94 21.30
C PHE A 499 0.29 6.20 22.45
N ARG A 500 -0.25 5.14 23.08
CA ARG A 500 -1.16 5.27 24.23
C ARG A 500 -0.43 5.49 25.56
N GLY A 501 0.83 5.07 25.68
CA GLY A 501 1.62 5.18 26.91
C GLY A 501 0.97 4.46 28.08
N ASP A 502 1.03 5.06 29.27
CA ASP A 502 0.54 4.46 30.53
C ASP A 502 -1.01 4.41 30.67
N GLN A 503 -1.79 4.45 29.57
CA GLN A 503 -3.25 4.25 29.60
C GLN A 503 -3.58 2.75 29.61
N PRO A 504 -3.95 2.12 30.76
CA PRO A 504 -3.89 0.65 30.89
C PRO A 504 -5.18 -0.08 30.51
N GLU A 505 -6.31 0.62 30.42
CA GLU A 505 -7.63 -0.01 30.22
C GLU A 505 -8.03 -0.02 28.74
N GLY A 506 -8.17 -1.22 28.19
CA GLY A 506 -8.94 -1.43 26.94
C GLY A 506 -8.29 -0.94 25.65
N ILE A 507 -6.98 -1.17 25.44
CA ILE A 507 -6.37 -0.98 24.11
C ILE A 507 -6.98 -2.02 23.15
N PHE A 508 -7.92 -1.58 22.32
CA PHE A 508 -8.51 -2.39 21.25
C PHE A 508 -7.90 -1.98 19.91
N THR A 509 -7.39 -2.96 19.16
CA THR A 509 -6.81 -2.73 17.83
C THR A 509 -7.62 -3.42 16.75
N LEU A 510 -7.92 -2.70 15.67
CA LEU A 510 -8.48 -3.27 14.45
C LEU A 510 -7.34 -3.46 13.44
N VAL A 511 -7.26 -4.63 12.81
CA VAL A 511 -6.25 -4.94 11.78
C VAL A 511 -6.94 -5.02 10.43
N GLN A 512 -6.41 -4.30 9.43
CA GLN A 512 -6.97 -4.22 8.07
C GLN A 512 -5.85 -4.28 7.02
N SER A 513 -6.21 -4.50 5.75
CA SER A 513 -5.29 -4.27 4.61
C SER A 513 -4.85 -2.81 4.59
N ALA A 514 -3.58 -2.57 4.32
CA ALA A 514 -3.00 -1.24 4.30
C ALA A 514 -3.67 -0.34 3.25
N ALA A 515 -3.85 -0.84 2.02
CA ALA A 515 -4.61 -0.15 0.98
C ALA A 515 -6.06 0.18 1.41
N ALA A 516 -6.80 -0.80 1.95
CA ALA A 516 -8.18 -0.58 2.40
C ALA A 516 -8.28 0.47 3.54
N THR A 517 -7.28 0.53 4.43
CA THR A 517 -7.18 1.59 5.45
C THR A 517 -6.93 2.96 4.82
N LEU A 518 -6.04 3.06 3.83
CA LEU A 518 -5.76 4.33 3.12
C LEU A 518 -6.96 4.80 2.28
N GLU A 519 -7.66 3.88 1.60
CA GLU A 519 -8.89 4.16 0.86
C GLU A 519 -10.01 4.67 1.78
N GLY A 520 -10.22 4.01 2.93
CA GLY A 520 -11.15 4.47 3.95
C GLY A 520 -10.78 5.85 4.50
N ALA A 521 -9.49 6.11 4.70
CA ALA A 521 -9.01 7.41 5.17
C ALA A 521 -9.28 8.53 4.16
N VAL A 522 -8.91 8.38 2.88
CA VAL A 522 -9.09 9.47 1.89
C VAL A 522 -10.54 9.63 1.41
N GLY A 523 -11.39 8.66 1.74
CA GLY A 523 -12.83 8.68 1.50
C GLY A 523 -13.65 9.42 2.57
N ASP A 524 -13.12 9.61 3.79
CA ASP A 524 -13.73 10.48 4.80
C ASP A 524 -13.30 11.94 4.57
N PRO A 525 -14.20 12.87 4.23
CA PRO A 525 -13.87 14.27 4.00
C PRO A 525 -13.42 15.03 5.26
N ALA A 526 -13.50 14.43 6.45
CA ALA A 526 -12.90 14.99 7.66
C ALA A 526 -11.39 14.71 7.76
N VAL A 527 -10.87 13.67 7.10
CA VAL A 527 -9.48 13.22 7.21
C VAL A 527 -8.60 13.94 6.19
N SER A 528 -7.83 14.91 6.67
CA SER A 528 -6.92 15.74 5.87
C SER A 528 -5.55 15.09 5.66
N PHE A 529 -5.15 14.15 6.51
CA PHE A 529 -3.88 13.41 6.43
C PHE A 529 -3.97 12.04 7.11
N VAL A 530 -3.06 11.14 6.73
CA VAL A 530 -2.75 9.91 7.47
C VAL A 530 -1.39 10.11 8.14
N VAL A 531 -1.21 9.67 9.38
CA VAL A 531 0.11 9.60 10.02
C VAL A 531 0.43 8.15 10.38
N VAL A 532 1.59 7.69 9.93
CA VAL A 532 2.09 6.32 10.17
C VAL A 532 3.03 6.32 11.36
N ASP A 533 2.89 5.34 12.26
CA ASP A 533 3.69 5.15 13.49
C ASP A 533 3.97 6.45 14.25
N PRO A 534 2.94 7.27 14.59
CA PRO A 534 3.08 8.64 15.07
C PRO A 534 3.90 8.82 16.37
N ALA A 535 4.13 7.74 17.14
CA ALA A 535 4.95 7.75 18.34
C ALA A 535 6.39 7.22 18.15
N GLY A 536 6.75 6.82 16.93
CA GLY A 536 8.04 6.24 16.56
C GLY A 536 8.69 6.94 15.36
N ALA A 537 9.35 6.18 14.49
CA ALA A 537 9.77 6.68 13.18
C ALA A 537 8.51 6.89 12.32
N SER A 538 8.14 8.15 12.10
CA SER A 538 6.83 8.51 11.57
C SER A 538 6.90 9.21 10.21
N ALA A 539 5.78 9.19 9.49
CA ALA A 539 5.57 9.95 8.28
C ALA A 539 4.14 10.49 8.21
N VAL A 540 3.98 11.74 7.77
CA VAL A 540 2.68 12.36 7.51
C VAL A 540 2.41 12.31 6.01
N LEU A 541 1.30 11.69 5.63
CA LEU A 541 0.86 11.48 4.27
C LEU A 541 -0.39 12.35 4.02
N PRO A 542 -0.29 13.47 3.27
CA PRO A 542 -1.45 14.31 2.97
C PRO A 542 -2.53 13.51 2.22
N ALA A 543 -3.80 13.69 2.59
CA ALA A 543 -4.89 12.90 2.02
C ALA A 543 -5.00 13.05 0.49
N ASP A 544 -4.68 14.23 -0.06
CA ASP A 544 -4.66 14.47 -1.51
C ASP A 544 -3.55 13.68 -2.22
N LEU A 545 -2.39 13.51 -1.59
CA LEU A 545 -1.27 12.72 -2.13
C LEU A 545 -1.59 11.22 -2.09
N VAL A 546 -2.15 10.74 -0.98
CA VAL A 546 -2.63 9.35 -0.85
C VAL A 546 -3.74 9.07 -1.88
N ARG A 547 -4.69 10.00 -2.05
CA ARG A 547 -5.79 9.87 -3.03
C ARG A 547 -5.29 9.85 -4.47
N ALA A 548 -4.28 10.65 -4.80
CA ALA A 548 -3.63 10.62 -6.12
C ALA A 548 -2.96 9.27 -6.40
N VAL A 549 -2.20 8.72 -5.43
CA VAL A 549 -1.55 7.40 -5.57
C VAL A 549 -2.58 6.27 -5.70
N LEU A 550 -3.68 6.32 -4.95
CA LEU A 550 -4.76 5.32 -5.05
C LEU A 550 -5.53 5.41 -6.37
N ALA A 551 -5.71 6.60 -6.94
CA ALA A 551 -6.48 6.82 -8.17
C ALA A 551 -5.85 6.16 -9.42
N GLU A 552 -4.52 6.05 -9.49
CA GLU A 552 -3.81 5.30 -10.53
C GLU A 552 -4.08 3.78 -10.45
N GLY A 553 -4.45 3.31 -9.26
CA GLY A 553 -4.60 1.90 -8.90
C GLY A 553 -3.27 1.21 -8.57
N HIS A 554 -3.37 0.06 -7.92
CA HIS A 554 -2.23 -0.77 -7.52
C HIS A 554 -2.61 -2.26 -7.57
N ASN A 555 -1.64 -3.14 -7.80
CA ASN A 555 -1.84 -4.59 -7.74
C ASN A 555 -1.67 -5.09 -6.31
N GLN A 556 -2.75 -5.02 -5.53
CA GLN A 556 -2.74 -5.37 -4.11
C GLN A 556 -2.34 -6.83 -3.85
N ALA A 557 -2.81 -7.77 -4.68
CA ALA A 557 -2.55 -9.19 -4.50
C ALA A 557 -1.05 -9.52 -4.58
N VAL A 558 -0.34 -8.93 -5.56
CA VAL A 558 1.12 -9.11 -5.68
C VAL A 558 1.85 -8.33 -4.58
N LYS A 559 1.40 -7.12 -4.23
CA LYS A 559 2.02 -6.31 -3.19
C LYS A 559 1.95 -6.96 -1.80
N ASP A 560 0.80 -7.52 -1.43
CA ASP A 560 0.60 -8.22 -0.16
C ASP A 560 1.37 -9.54 -0.10
N LEU A 561 1.42 -10.30 -1.20
CA LEU A 561 2.24 -11.51 -1.31
C LEU A 561 3.72 -11.22 -1.07
N LEU A 562 4.25 -10.16 -1.67
CA LEU A 562 5.65 -9.75 -1.52
C LEU A 562 5.95 -9.22 -0.10
N ALA A 563 5.05 -8.44 0.50
CA ALA A 563 5.17 -7.99 1.88
C ALA A 563 5.14 -9.16 2.89
N ALA A 564 4.29 -10.17 2.66
CA ALA A 564 4.12 -11.31 3.56
C ALA A 564 5.36 -12.21 3.67
N GLY A 565 6.29 -12.18 2.70
CA GLY A 565 7.56 -12.93 2.72
C GLY A 565 8.68 -12.29 3.54
N VAL A 566 8.55 -11.05 3.99
CA VAL A 566 9.65 -10.29 4.63
C VAL A 566 9.79 -10.60 6.12
N ARG A 567 11.03 -10.73 6.60
CA ARG A 567 11.40 -11.04 8.00
C ARG A 567 12.60 -10.18 8.44
N GLU A 568 12.70 -9.88 9.73
CA GLU A 568 13.88 -9.18 10.27
C GLU A 568 15.11 -10.11 10.15
N ARG A 569 16.25 -9.58 9.66
CA ARG A 569 17.46 -10.36 9.45
C ARG A 569 18.06 -10.78 10.79
N ALA A 570 18.35 -12.07 10.95
CA ALA A 570 19.03 -12.57 12.14
C ALA A 570 20.43 -11.94 12.28
N ALA A 571 20.77 -11.48 13.48
CA ALA A 571 22.01 -10.72 13.74
C ALA A 571 23.31 -11.52 13.47
N ASP A 572 23.24 -12.86 13.49
CA ASP A 572 24.38 -13.76 13.29
C ASP A 572 24.60 -14.18 11.81
N SER A 573 23.83 -13.64 10.85
CA SER A 573 23.94 -14.00 9.42
C SER A 573 25.29 -13.57 8.81
N PRO A 574 26.18 -14.49 8.38
CA PRO A 574 27.59 -14.19 8.11
C PRO A 574 27.88 -13.55 6.74
N GLU A 575 26.88 -13.37 5.87
CA GLU A 575 27.07 -12.96 4.47
C GLU A 575 26.98 -11.44 4.21
N GLY A 576 26.98 -10.62 5.27
CA GLY A 576 26.84 -9.15 5.19
C GLY A 576 28.01 -8.36 4.59
N ALA A 577 29.00 -9.00 3.97
CA ALA A 577 30.27 -8.38 3.56
C ALA A 577 30.44 -8.28 2.04
N GLY A 578 29.65 -7.42 1.36
CA GLY A 578 29.96 -7.10 -0.04
C GLY A 578 28.98 -6.27 -0.89
N THR A 579 27.73 -6.03 -0.48
CA THR A 579 26.74 -5.34 -1.33
C THR A 579 25.99 -4.21 -0.62
N THR A 580 25.57 -3.20 -1.38
CA THR A 580 24.87 -1.99 -0.91
C THR A 580 23.38 -2.25 -0.69
N ALA A 581 23.05 -3.26 0.11
CA ALA A 581 21.66 -3.59 0.43
C ALA A 581 21.04 -2.56 1.40
N ALA A 582 19.77 -2.21 1.17
CA ALA A 582 18.95 -1.41 2.07
C ALA A 582 18.67 -2.18 3.39
N PRO A 583 18.22 -1.52 4.48
CA PRO A 583 18.48 -2.01 5.82
C PRO A 583 17.67 -3.25 6.25
N GLY A 584 18.40 -4.28 6.69
CA GLY A 584 18.03 -5.07 7.87
C GLY A 584 16.99 -6.19 7.76
N TRP A 585 16.43 -6.48 6.58
CA TRP A 585 15.47 -7.58 6.41
C TRP A 585 15.87 -8.58 5.32
N ASP A 586 15.47 -9.83 5.54
CA ASP A 586 15.52 -10.93 4.58
C ASP A 586 14.12 -11.13 3.99
N GLN A 587 14.04 -11.59 2.74
CA GLN A 587 12.78 -11.90 2.07
C GLN A 587 12.77 -13.36 1.65
N GLU A 588 11.82 -14.12 2.18
CA GLU A 588 11.45 -15.43 1.66
C GLU A 588 10.70 -15.22 0.33
N PRO A 589 11.22 -15.72 -0.82
CA PRO A 589 10.56 -15.53 -2.10
C PRO A 589 9.23 -16.32 -2.11
N PRO A 590 8.13 -15.76 -2.64
CA PRO A 590 6.88 -16.49 -2.75
C PRO A 590 7.02 -17.66 -3.73
N SER A 591 6.27 -18.75 -3.51
CA SER A 591 6.19 -19.84 -4.48
C SER A 591 5.65 -19.34 -5.81
N MET A 592 6.09 -19.94 -6.92
CA MET A 592 5.66 -19.55 -8.26
C MET A 592 4.16 -19.74 -8.45
N GLN A 593 3.55 -20.66 -7.68
CA GLN A 593 2.09 -20.82 -7.62
C GLN A 593 1.39 -19.62 -6.96
N ALA A 594 1.81 -19.21 -5.76
CA ALA A 594 1.21 -18.06 -5.09
C ALA A 594 1.40 -16.76 -5.91
N LEU A 595 2.55 -16.64 -6.60
CA LEU A 595 2.83 -15.54 -7.51
C LEU A 595 1.93 -15.56 -8.75
N LEU A 596 1.69 -16.73 -9.37
CA LEU A 596 0.68 -16.88 -10.42
C LEU A 596 -0.71 -16.44 -9.92
N ASP A 597 -1.12 -16.89 -8.74
CA ASP A 597 -2.43 -16.59 -8.17
C ASP A 597 -2.66 -15.10 -7.93
N ALA A 598 -1.62 -14.38 -7.47
CA ALA A 598 -1.64 -12.93 -7.38
C ALA A 598 -1.67 -12.24 -8.76
N LEU A 599 -0.89 -12.74 -9.73
CA LEU A 599 -0.75 -12.17 -11.07
C LEU A 599 -1.94 -12.40 -12.01
N ARG A 600 -2.72 -13.47 -11.80
CA ARG A 600 -3.86 -13.85 -12.67
C ARG A 600 -5.21 -13.25 -12.24
N THR A 601 -5.21 -12.39 -11.23
CA THR A 601 -6.40 -11.68 -10.74
C THR A 601 -7.19 -11.05 -11.90
N ASP A 602 -8.52 -11.01 -11.81
CA ASP A 602 -9.34 -10.35 -12.83
C ASP A 602 -8.97 -8.86 -12.89
N GLU A 603 -8.84 -8.32 -14.12
CA GLU A 603 -8.21 -7.02 -14.43
C GLU A 603 -6.72 -6.88 -14.04
N GLY A 604 -6.01 -7.97 -13.71
CA GLY A 604 -4.62 -7.99 -13.24
C GLY A 604 -3.63 -7.22 -14.13
N PHE A 605 -3.05 -6.15 -13.56
CA PHE A 605 -2.07 -5.26 -14.21
C PHE A 605 -0.78 -5.14 -13.40
N LEU A 606 0.27 -4.64 -14.04
CA LEU A 606 1.44 -4.04 -13.39
C LEU A 606 1.78 -2.72 -14.12
N PHE A 607 2.62 -1.90 -13.49
CA PHE A 607 3.19 -0.71 -14.12
C PHE A 607 4.57 -1.03 -14.70
N ILE A 608 4.85 -0.51 -15.88
CA ILE A 608 6.20 -0.43 -16.46
C ILE A 608 6.66 1.02 -16.36
N ALA A 609 7.81 1.26 -15.73
CA ALA A 609 8.46 2.58 -15.75
C ALA A 609 9.13 2.81 -17.11
N GLU A 610 9.19 4.05 -17.55
CA GLU A 610 9.82 4.48 -18.80
C GLU A 610 10.85 5.59 -18.58
N ARG A 611 11.86 5.58 -19.45
CA ARG A 611 12.91 6.61 -19.56
C ARG A 611 12.95 7.16 -20.98
N GLU A 612 13.40 8.40 -21.15
CA GLU A 612 13.58 8.98 -22.49
C GLU A 612 14.98 8.66 -23.02
N VAL A 613 15.04 7.90 -24.11
CA VAL A 613 16.28 7.54 -24.82
C VAL A 613 16.15 7.99 -26.26
N ASP A 614 17.08 8.82 -26.74
CA ASP A 614 17.10 9.39 -28.10
C ASP A 614 15.74 9.97 -28.58
N GLY A 615 15.01 10.65 -27.68
CA GLY A 615 13.70 11.24 -27.98
C GLY A 615 12.54 10.24 -28.02
N ARG A 616 12.72 9.05 -27.42
CA ARG A 616 11.73 7.97 -27.36
C ARG A 616 11.55 7.49 -25.92
N LEU A 617 10.30 7.26 -25.51
CA LEU A 617 10.03 6.55 -24.26
C LEU A 617 10.32 5.06 -24.46
N GLU A 618 11.26 4.53 -23.68
CA GLU A 618 11.58 3.10 -23.59
C GLU A 618 11.39 2.58 -22.16
N PRO A 619 10.92 1.33 -21.98
CA PRO A 619 10.87 0.70 -20.66
C PRO A 619 12.22 0.72 -19.93
N VAL A 620 12.17 0.82 -18.60
CA VAL A 620 13.37 0.66 -17.76
C VAL A 620 13.79 -0.81 -17.74
N TRP A 621 14.99 -1.06 -18.25
CA TRP A 621 15.69 -2.34 -18.21
C TRP A 621 16.93 -2.23 -17.34
N LEU A 622 17.19 -3.26 -16.52
CA LEU A 622 18.49 -3.50 -15.88
C LEU A 622 19.28 -4.46 -16.78
N GLU A 623 20.48 -4.04 -17.17
CA GLU A 623 21.47 -4.89 -17.85
C GLU A 623 22.39 -5.50 -16.79
N GLY A 624 22.55 -6.82 -16.75
CA GLY A 624 23.35 -7.54 -15.75
C GLY A 624 24.20 -8.67 -16.34
N PRO A 625 25.05 -9.34 -15.53
CA PRO A 625 25.85 -10.48 -16.00
C PRO A 625 24.97 -11.68 -16.40
N ASP A 626 23.79 -11.81 -15.80
CA ASP A 626 22.81 -12.86 -16.05
C ASP A 626 21.82 -12.54 -17.19
N GLY A 627 22.05 -11.42 -17.91
CA GLY A 627 21.22 -10.98 -19.03
C GLY A 627 20.43 -9.70 -18.75
N ARG A 628 19.30 -9.55 -19.46
CA ARG A 628 18.53 -8.32 -19.54
C ARG A 628 17.18 -8.43 -18.82
N THR A 629 17.02 -7.69 -17.73
CA THR A 629 15.85 -7.78 -16.83
C THR A 629 14.91 -6.59 -17.01
N LEU A 630 13.64 -6.85 -17.34
CA LEU A 630 12.59 -5.84 -17.41
C LEU A 630 12.14 -5.46 -15.99
N LEU A 631 11.95 -4.17 -15.71
CA LEU A 631 11.34 -3.72 -14.46
C LEU A 631 9.83 -3.53 -14.59
N ALA A 632 9.10 -4.15 -13.68
CA ALA A 632 7.68 -3.90 -13.44
C ALA A 632 7.41 -3.59 -11.97
N PHE A 633 6.26 -2.97 -11.69
CA PHE A 633 5.92 -2.43 -10.38
C PHE A 633 4.44 -2.66 -10.06
N THR A 634 4.10 -2.84 -8.78
CA THR A 634 2.71 -3.00 -8.35
C THR A 634 1.94 -1.68 -8.30
N SER A 635 2.62 -0.54 -8.26
CA SER A 635 2.00 0.80 -8.20
C SER A 635 2.75 1.84 -9.04
N ALA A 636 2.05 2.92 -9.40
CA ALA A 636 2.65 4.08 -10.08
C ALA A 636 3.75 4.76 -9.24
N VAL A 637 3.58 4.83 -7.92
CA VAL A 637 4.56 5.44 -7.01
C VAL A 637 5.87 4.64 -6.93
N GLU A 638 5.80 3.30 -7.03
CA GLU A 638 6.99 2.45 -7.17
C GLU A 638 7.69 2.66 -8.51
N ALA A 639 6.95 2.74 -9.62
CA ALA A 639 7.52 3.05 -10.93
C ALA A 639 8.22 4.43 -10.95
N ALA A 640 7.62 5.42 -10.28
CA ALA A 640 8.18 6.77 -10.12
C ALA A 640 9.44 6.86 -9.23
N LEU A 641 9.86 5.77 -8.57
CA LEU A 641 11.19 5.68 -7.92
C LEU A 641 12.29 5.28 -8.91
N HIS A 642 11.96 4.73 -10.08
CA HIS A 642 12.91 4.18 -11.06
C HIS A 642 12.90 4.90 -12.43
N GLY A 643 12.07 5.95 -12.59
CA GLY A 643 12.17 6.89 -13.71
C GLY A 643 13.20 8.00 -13.45
N ASP A 644 13.63 8.68 -14.51
CA ASP A 644 14.59 9.79 -14.45
C ASP A 644 13.94 11.09 -13.92
N GLU A 645 14.61 11.76 -12.96
CA GLU A 645 14.43 13.20 -12.74
C GLU A 645 15.68 13.93 -13.27
N PRO A 646 15.54 15.10 -13.96
CA PRO A 646 14.34 15.94 -14.03
C PRO A 646 13.72 16.00 -15.44
N VAL A 647 12.88 15.02 -15.79
CA VAL A 647 11.80 15.22 -16.77
C VAL A 647 10.49 15.46 -16.01
N ALA A 648 9.61 16.32 -16.52
CA ALA A 648 8.48 16.88 -15.75
C ALA A 648 7.41 15.86 -15.29
N THR A 649 7.50 14.60 -15.72
CA THR A 649 6.71 13.48 -15.19
C THR A 649 7.52 12.20 -15.41
N PRO A 650 7.71 11.32 -14.40
CA PRO A 650 8.25 10.00 -14.65
C PRO A 650 7.25 9.21 -15.50
N GLY A 651 7.66 8.81 -16.71
CA GLY A 651 6.81 8.04 -17.60
C GLY A 651 6.50 6.68 -16.99
N PHE A 652 5.23 6.29 -16.94
CA PHE A 652 4.83 4.93 -16.60
C PHE A 652 3.61 4.50 -17.42
N ARG A 653 3.49 3.19 -17.67
CA ARG A 653 2.30 2.59 -18.28
C ARG A 653 1.76 1.46 -17.41
N ARG A 654 0.50 1.60 -16.98
CA ARG A 654 -0.32 0.51 -16.47
C ARG A 654 -0.69 -0.44 -17.61
N LEU A 655 -0.30 -1.71 -17.51
CA LEU A 655 -0.43 -2.70 -18.58
C LEU A 655 -0.91 -4.05 -18.02
N PRO A 656 -1.78 -4.80 -18.73
CA PRO A 656 -2.20 -6.14 -18.30
C PRO A 656 -1.00 -7.08 -18.16
N VAL A 657 -0.98 -7.94 -17.14
CA VAL A 657 0.15 -8.84 -16.87
C VAL A 657 0.49 -9.71 -18.09
N GLY A 658 -0.52 -10.26 -18.77
CA GLY A 658 -0.33 -11.07 -19.98
C GLY A 658 0.42 -10.33 -21.09
N TRP A 659 0.17 -9.03 -21.27
CA TRP A 659 0.88 -8.20 -22.25
C TRP A 659 2.35 -8.02 -21.87
N ILE A 660 2.65 -7.77 -20.58
CA ILE A 660 4.02 -7.57 -20.10
C ILE A 660 4.85 -8.85 -20.28
N LEU A 661 4.27 -10.01 -19.99
CA LEU A 661 4.91 -11.31 -20.19
C LEU A 661 5.10 -11.63 -21.68
N GLU A 662 4.13 -11.32 -22.55
CA GLU A 662 4.28 -11.43 -24.01
C GLU A 662 5.37 -10.48 -24.54
N PHE A 663 5.42 -9.24 -24.03
CA PHE A 663 6.41 -8.21 -24.40
C PHE A 663 7.84 -8.57 -23.99
N LEU A 664 8.04 -9.19 -22.82
CA LEU A 664 9.35 -9.69 -22.38
C LEU A 664 9.92 -10.69 -23.41
N LEU A 665 9.10 -11.69 -23.80
CA LEU A 665 9.51 -12.71 -24.77
C LEU A 665 9.79 -12.12 -26.16
N GLN A 666 8.96 -11.18 -26.62
CA GLN A 666 9.14 -10.49 -27.91
C GLN A 666 10.40 -9.62 -27.93
N SER A 667 10.72 -8.95 -26.81
CA SER A 667 11.88 -8.07 -26.64
C SER A 667 13.18 -8.82 -26.35
N ARG A 668 13.13 -10.15 -26.21
CA ARG A 668 14.27 -11.00 -25.79
C ARG A 668 14.87 -10.60 -24.44
N GLY A 669 14.00 -10.30 -23.47
CA GLY A 669 14.41 -10.17 -22.06
C GLY A 669 14.57 -11.53 -21.40
N ASP A 670 15.53 -11.65 -20.49
CA ASP A 670 15.90 -12.88 -19.81
C ASP A 670 15.15 -13.08 -18.48
N ALA A 671 14.72 -11.97 -17.86
CA ALA A 671 13.89 -11.99 -16.65
C ALA A 671 12.96 -10.77 -16.54
N LEU A 672 11.93 -10.90 -15.71
CA LEU A 672 11.08 -9.81 -15.22
C LEU A 672 11.28 -9.66 -13.72
N ARG A 673 11.69 -8.47 -13.26
CA ARG A 673 11.74 -8.11 -11.83
C ARG A 673 10.52 -7.27 -11.47
N ILE A 674 9.74 -7.73 -10.49
CA ILE A 674 8.64 -6.97 -9.90
C ILE A 674 9.16 -6.25 -8.64
N ASN A 675 8.83 -4.96 -8.51
CA ASN A 675 9.14 -4.10 -7.37
C ASN A 675 10.64 -4.00 -7.05
N ALA A 676 11.43 -3.46 -7.97
CA ALA A 676 12.89 -3.31 -7.80
C ALA A 676 13.36 -2.40 -6.64
N ALA A 677 12.44 -1.70 -5.96
CA ALA A 677 12.73 -1.00 -4.69
C ALA A 677 12.61 -1.92 -3.44
N GLY A 678 12.15 -3.16 -3.61
CA GLY A 678 11.81 -4.09 -2.54
C GLY A 678 10.40 -3.83 -1.94
N PRO A 679 9.78 -4.84 -1.30
CA PRO A 679 10.06 -6.28 -1.45
C PRO A 679 9.78 -6.72 -2.89
N SER A 680 10.58 -7.66 -3.41
CA SER A 680 10.71 -7.90 -4.86
C SER A 680 10.60 -9.38 -5.24
N VAL A 681 10.35 -9.68 -6.51
CA VAL A 681 10.49 -11.06 -7.04
C VAL A 681 10.93 -11.07 -8.49
N ASP A 682 11.72 -12.07 -8.86
CA ASP A 682 12.21 -12.31 -10.22
C ASP A 682 11.50 -13.48 -10.89
N LEU A 683 11.14 -13.29 -12.16
CA LEU A 683 10.54 -14.29 -13.05
C LEU A 683 11.44 -14.49 -14.27
N GLY A 684 12.24 -15.55 -14.26
CA GLY A 684 13.10 -15.92 -15.39
C GLY A 684 12.31 -16.38 -16.62
N VAL A 685 12.87 -16.18 -17.82
CA VAL A 685 12.22 -16.41 -19.13
C VAL A 685 11.60 -17.81 -19.29
N ALA A 686 12.18 -18.85 -18.67
CA ALA A 686 11.62 -20.20 -18.68
C ALA A 686 10.27 -20.28 -17.94
N GLN A 687 10.18 -19.70 -16.73
CA GLN A 687 8.92 -19.65 -15.98
C GLN A 687 7.88 -18.80 -16.72
N VAL A 688 8.29 -17.68 -17.35
CA VAL A 688 7.40 -16.85 -18.17
C VAL A 688 6.82 -17.63 -19.36
N ARG A 689 7.61 -18.47 -20.04
CA ARG A 689 7.09 -19.37 -21.09
C ARG A 689 6.04 -20.34 -20.54
N HIS A 690 6.29 -20.96 -19.39
CA HIS A 690 5.33 -21.86 -18.74
C HIS A 690 4.03 -21.15 -18.35
N LEU A 691 4.06 -19.95 -17.75
CA LEU A 691 2.86 -19.19 -17.36
C LEU A 691 1.97 -18.83 -18.55
N LEU A 692 2.58 -18.54 -19.71
CA LEU A 692 1.89 -18.27 -20.98
C LEU A 692 1.49 -19.55 -21.75
N ALA A 693 1.79 -20.73 -21.22
CA ALA A 693 1.68 -22.04 -21.87
C ALA A 693 2.35 -22.11 -23.27
N ASN A 694 3.37 -21.29 -23.50
CA ASN A 694 4.27 -21.45 -24.63
C ASN A 694 5.18 -22.66 -24.34
N PRO A 695 5.32 -23.62 -25.27
CA PRO A 695 6.29 -24.70 -25.09
C PRO A 695 7.70 -24.12 -24.98
N VAL A 696 8.58 -24.81 -24.26
CA VAL A 696 10.01 -24.53 -24.36
C VAL A 696 10.43 -24.85 -25.79
N THR A 697 10.92 -23.84 -26.50
CA THR A 697 11.70 -24.05 -27.73
C THR A 697 13.09 -24.48 -27.31
N ASP A 698 13.50 -25.67 -27.77
CA ASP A 698 14.85 -26.23 -27.60
C ASP A 698 15.97 -25.26 -28.04
#